data_AF-A0A967NI63-F1
#
_entry.id   AF-A0A967NI63-F1
#
_cell.length_a   1.000
_cell.length_b   1.000
_cell.length_c   1.000
_cell.angle_alpha   90.00
_cell.angle_beta   90.00
_cell.angle_gamma   90.00
#
_symmetry.space_group_name_H-M   'P 1'
#
loop_
_entity.id
_entity.type
_entity.pdbx_description
1 polymer ?
#
loop_
_entity_poly.entity_id
_entity_poly.type
_entity_poly.pdbx_seq_one_letter_code
_entity_poly.pdbx_strand_id
1 'polypeptide(L)'
;MSVINSKIFCRTLIVISISLFQWSALPSVALAGPSDNVEALELPVPRTVDLAHVEPEHFARALGKDPERIFAFVRDQVAYEVYRGYLRGPRGTLLAMAGNSVDQAALLGSLLEHAGHRARYVRGVLPEAEIQKLVEAMWAAGPPPARTVNEPSPEVAAALETLRNGVERDYNLIRGHLERAGRTAGPEAATRLGSLASEARAHYWVQWWKDGAWVDLDPTFEEAAVDERLAQADEPFESFPEGLYHRVEIVVRLEEYTGDQSSERVILRHSAKAAELSGRDLPLVHLPEHWKGPANSLQDAISASLEDTGRIKPVLLLGNERPEVGKPFRQKRPKQAGLGGLMNMLKGEGTREPVSIATAEWVEFDFVYPGGRKKTVVREIFDRVGPARRARREKLTATEVQAQAGTDDELDLTKAVYDLFFTTGPMAAVHLPNASEVPAASGDEPQDVLAALRQFNLGFVIASDKALRKLDLPGDNVVLFYPDSPRLQITELSNDPARQRFVLDLRRDQARIVMRDPRPTLAFHTRIFRGVVEGTLERTFMDLLLAEWRHKSGGWGPGIGTSSLFERTRAEAVTTVLLDGAHARVPGDGDIPEDALARLYRSLEGGYIAVAPERALAFGAKPRFAWWRIDGKSGETIAVMDDGLHPNGAEREGEVVVVVRPTAGWIYRWRLTYITYTAGVADLTTILVRLLTAPEFQQFLNNVGNNVNVRIILP
;
A
#
# COMPACT_ATOMS: atom_id res chain seq x y z
N MET A 1 -25.24 -39.84 61.09
CA MET A 1 -25.45 -38.79 62.12
C MET A 1 -24.90 -37.48 61.57
N SER A 2 -25.74 -36.44 61.56
CA SER A 2 -25.44 -35.00 61.42
C SER A 2 -24.98 -34.45 60.04
N VAL A 3 -25.80 -33.81 59.15
CA VAL A 3 -26.46 -32.45 59.19
C VAL A 3 -25.49 -31.36 58.67
N ILE A 4 -25.72 -30.43 57.71
CA ILE A 4 -26.93 -29.81 57.09
C ILE A 4 -26.58 -28.94 55.85
N ASN A 5 -27.56 -28.75 54.93
CA ASN A 5 -27.88 -27.66 53.96
C ASN A 5 -26.78 -26.93 53.15
N SER A 6 -26.95 -26.70 51.83
CA SER A 6 -28.07 -26.02 51.14
C SER A 6 -27.94 -26.23 49.61
N LYS A 7 -28.96 -26.76 48.91
CA LYS A 7 -29.99 -26.05 48.09
C LYS A 7 -29.38 -25.05 47.08
N ILE A 8 -29.68 -24.97 45.77
CA ILE A 8 -30.79 -25.38 44.86
C ILE A 8 -30.36 -24.77 43.46
N PHE A 9 -30.52 -25.35 42.25
CA PHE A 9 -31.76 -25.52 41.45
C PHE A 9 -31.52 -26.45 40.23
N CYS A 10 -32.49 -27.35 39.97
CA CYS A 10 -32.65 -28.28 38.82
C CYS A 10 -32.89 -27.56 37.48
N ARG A 11 -32.49 -28.05 36.29
CA ARG A 11 -32.90 -29.27 35.51
C ARG A 11 -34.37 -29.27 35.05
N THR A 12 -34.60 -29.25 33.73
CA THR A 12 -35.30 -30.30 32.91
C THR A 12 -36.14 -29.74 31.74
N LEU A 13 -36.02 -30.41 30.59
CA LEU A 13 -36.77 -30.32 29.34
C LEU A 13 -38.29 -30.30 29.48
N ILE A 14 -38.96 -29.61 28.55
CA ILE A 14 -40.31 -29.93 28.06
C ILE A 14 -40.29 -29.89 26.52
N VAL A 15 -40.74 -30.98 25.90
CA VAL A 15 -41.07 -31.12 24.48
C VAL A 15 -42.57 -30.82 24.31
N ILE A 16 -42.92 -29.96 23.36
CA ILE A 16 -44.28 -29.90 22.76
C ILE A 16 -44.12 -29.63 21.25
N SER A 17 -44.67 -30.51 20.43
CA SER A 17 -44.99 -30.30 19.01
C SER A 17 -46.39 -29.68 18.87
N ILE A 18 -46.60 -28.82 17.87
CA ILE A 18 -47.85 -28.65 17.10
C ILE A 18 -47.50 -28.09 15.71
N SER A 19 -48.23 -28.62 14.73
CA SER A 19 -47.98 -28.64 13.29
C SER A 19 -48.61 -27.48 12.49
N LEU A 20 -48.25 -27.46 11.19
CA LEU A 20 -49.02 -27.04 10.00
C LEU A 20 -49.11 -25.55 9.66
N PHE A 21 -48.41 -25.16 8.58
CA PHE A 21 -49.04 -24.48 7.43
C PHE A 21 -48.28 -24.85 6.14
N GLN A 22 -48.94 -25.60 5.25
CA GLN A 22 -48.57 -25.72 3.84
C GLN A 22 -49.01 -24.45 3.10
N TRP A 23 -48.12 -23.89 2.28
CA TRP A 23 -48.53 -23.15 1.08
C TRP A 23 -47.96 -23.85 -0.15
N SER A 24 -48.88 -24.29 -0.98
CA SER A 24 -48.75 -24.85 -2.31
C SER A 24 -48.37 -23.80 -3.36
N ALA A 25 -47.56 -24.23 -4.34
CA ALA A 25 -47.45 -23.73 -5.71
C ALA A 25 -47.30 -22.21 -5.94
N LEU A 26 -46.07 -21.80 -6.25
CA LEU A 26 -45.81 -20.59 -7.03
C LEU A 26 -45.29 -20.99 -8.43
N PRO A 27 -45.67 -20.25 -9.48
CA PRO A 27 -45.38 -20.60 -10.87
C PRO A 27 -43.88 -20.54 -11.15
N SER A 28 -43.42 -21.46 -12.00
CA SER A 28 -42.15 -21.36 -12.70
C SER A 28 -42.18 -20.10 -13.57
N VAL A 29 -41.69 -18.98 -13.05
CA VAL A 29 -41.34 -17.81 -13.86
C VAL A 29 -39.85 -17.96 -14.18
N ALA A 30 -39.55 -18.25 -15.44
CA ALA A 30 -38.22 -18.09 -15.98
C ALA A 30 -37.81 -16.62 -15.84
N LEU A 31 -36.81 -16.35 -15.00
CA LEU A 31 -36.15 -15.06 -14.86
C LEU A 31 -34.66 -15.28 -15.14
N ALA A 32 -34.06 -14.28 -15.79
CA ALA A 32 -32.73 -14.24 -16.39
C ALA A 32 -31.62 -15.08 -15.70
N GLY A 33 -30.70 -15.62 -16.50
CA GLY A 33 -29.60 -16.50 -16.06
C GLY A 33 -28.78 -15.93 -14.89
N PRO A 34 -28.09 -16.79 -14.11
CA PRO A 34 -27.40 -16.37 -12.90
C PRO A 34 -26.28 -15.37 -13.27
N SER A 35 -26.43 -14.12 -12.83
CA SER A 35 -25.28 -13.25 -12.61
C SER A 35 -24.48 -13.90 -11.49
N ASP A 36 -23.43 -14.65 -11.83
CA ASP A 36 -22.54 -15.26 -10.85
C ASP A 36 -21.79 -14.15 -10.10
N ASN A 37 -22.37 -13.69 -9.00
CA ASN A 37 -21.74 -12.73 -8.11
C ASN A 37 -20.38 -13.29 -7.65
N VAL A 38 -19.35 -12.44 -7.65
CA VAL A 38 -17.95 -12.81 -7.33
C VAL A 38 -17.84 -13.58 -6.00
N GLU A 39 -18.66 -13.24 -5.00
CA GLU A 39 -18.65 -13.94 -3.70
C GLU A 39 -19.22 -15.37 -3.79
N ALA A 40 -20.22 -15.58 -4.65
CA ALA A 40 -20.89 -16.86 -4.86
C ALA A 40 -20.10 -17.79 -5.79
N LEU A 41 -19.11 -17.27 -6.52
CA LEU A 41 -18.30 -18.04 -7.45
C LEU A 41 -17.45 -19.09 -6.69
N GLU A 42 -17.63 -20.37 -7.00
CA GLU A 42 -16.81 -21.46 -6.44
C GLU A 42 -15.45 -21.53 -7.15
N LEU A 43 -14.43 -20.93 -6.53
CA LEU A 43 -13.07 -20.96 -7.07
C LEU A 43 -12.42 -22.34 -6.85
N PRO A 44 -11.53 -22.78 -7.75
CA PRO A 44 -10.82 -24.05 -7.62
C PRO A 44 -9.75 -24.07 -6.51
N VAL A 45 -9.51 -22.93 -5.87
CA VAL A 45 -8.61 -22.76 -4.74
C VAL A 45 -9.33 -21.93 -3.66
N PRO A 46 -9.01 -22.13 -2.36
CA PRO A 46 -9.63 -21.36 -1.28
C PRO A 46 -9.34 -19.86 -1.41
N ARG A 47 -10.30 -19.02 -0.99
CA ARG A 47 -10.05 -17.59 -0.81
C ARG A 47 -9.12 -17.37 0.38
N THR A 48 -8.09 -16.56 0.20
CA THR A 48 -7.07 -16.27 1.22
C THR A 48 -6.82 -14.76 1.31
N VAL A 49 -6.23 -14.29 2.41
CA VAL A 49 -5.93 -12.85 2.59
C VAL A 49 -4.77 -12.37 1.72
N ASP A 50 -3.91 -13.27 1.24
CA ASP A 50 -2.84 -12.95 0.29
C ASP A 50 -3.32 -12.78 -1.16
N LEU A 51 -4.60 -13.05 -1.42
CA LEU A 51 -5.24 -12.95 -2.73
C LEU A 51 -4.57 -13.79 -3.83
N ALA A 52 -3.86 -14.87 -3.46
CA ALA A 52 -3.26 -15.80 -4.42
C ALA A 52 -4.32 -16.53 -5.27
N HIS A 53 -5.57 -16.58 -4.82
CA HIS A 53 -6.69 -17.14 -5.57
C HIS A 53 -7.17 -16.24 -6.72
N VAL A 54 -6.83 -14.95 -6.71
CA VAL A 54 -7.30 -13.99 -7.71
C VAL A 54 -6.41 -14.06 -8.96
N GLU A 55 -6.67 -15.06 -9.80
CA GLU A 55 -5.94 -15.29 -11.06
C GLU A 55 -6.92 -15.61 -12.20
N PRO A 56 -6.67 -15.16 -13.45
CA PRO A 56 -7.52 -15.46 -14.60
C PRO A 56 -7.79 -16.95 -14.80
N GLU A 57 -6.80 -17.82 -14.56
CA GLU A 57 -6.99 -19.27 -14.66
C GLU A 57 -8.08 -19.79 -13.71
N HIS A 58 -8.07 -19.33 -12.46
CA HIS A 58 -9.03 -19.75 -11.44
C HIS A 58 -10.44 -19.28 -11.78
N PHE A 59 -10.58 -18.03 -12.23
CA PHE A 59 -11.87 -17.46 -12.62
C PHE A 59 -12.41 -18.10 -13.89
N ALA A 60 -11.59 -18.35 -14.91
CA ALA A 60 -12.00 -19.05 -16.12
C ALA A 60 -12.52 -20.46 -15.80
N ARG A 61 -11.86 -21.19 -14.89
CA ARG A 61 -12.33 -22.51 -14.43
C ARG A 61 -13.65 -22.42 -13.67
N ALA A 62 -13.78 -21.45 -12.77
CA ALA A 62 -14.99 -21.27 -11.97
C ALA A 62 -16.22 -20.83 -12.79
N LEU A 63 -15.99 -20.10 -13.88
CA LEU A 63 -17.01 -19.73 -14.87
C LEU A 63 -17.32 -20.88 -15.86
N GLY A 64 -16.80 -22.09 -15.59
CA GLY A 64 -17.03 -23.28 -16.41
C GLY A 64 -16.31 -23.29 -17.75
N LYS A 65 -15.33 -22.37 -17.96
CA LYS A 65 -14.63 -22.14 -19.23
C LYS A 65 -15.59 -21.82 -20.39
N ASP A 66 -16.76 -21.27 -20.09
CA ASP A 66 -17.76 -20.89 -21.08
C ASP A 66 -17.53 -19.43 -21.53
N PRO A 67 -17.24 -19.17 -22.82
CA PRO A 67 -17.03 -17.82 -23.36
C PRO A 67 -18.17 -16.84 -23.07
N GLU A 68 -19.42 -17.28 -23.09
CA GLU A 68 -20.57 -16.40 -22.89
C GLU A 68 -20.72 -16.02 -21.41
N ARG A 69 -20.49 -16.96 -20.49
CA ARG A 69 -20.41 -16.67 -19.05
C ARG A 69 -19.19 -15.81 -18.70
N ILE A 70 -18.05 -16.04 -19.35
CA ILE A 70 -16.85 -15.22 -19.20
C ILE A 70 -17.11 -13.78 -19.66
N PHE A 71 -17.73 -13.62 -20.83
CA PHE A 71 -18.11 -12.31 -21.35
C PHE A 71 -19.08 -11.58 -20.41
N ALA A 72 -20.16 -12.26 -20.00
CA ALA A 72 -21.13 -11.70 -19.05
C ALA A 72 -20.48 -11.34 -17.71
N PHE A 73 -19.56 -12.16 -17.19
CA PHE A 73 -18.83 -11.84 -15.96
C PHE A 73 -18.04 -10.53 -16.09
N VAL A 74 -17.25 -10.37 -17.15
CA VAL A 74 -16.46 -9.13 -17.33
C VAL A 74 -17.38 -7.93 -17.54
N ARG A 75 -18.46 -8.09 -18.31
CA ARG A 75 -19.43 -7.03 -18.58
C ARG A 75 -20.19 -6.58 -17.32
N ASP A 76 -20.67 -7.53 -16.54
CA ASP A 76 -21.65 -7.29 -15.48
C ASP A 76 -21.01 -7.10 -14.10
N GLN A 77 -19.80 -7.63 -13.88
CA GLN A 77 -19.14 -7.61 -12.56
C GLN A 77 -17.92 -6.70 -12.49
N VAL A 78 -17.35 -6.27 -13.63
CA VAL A 78 -16.16 -5.42 -13.65
C VAL A 78 -16.55 -3.99 -14.01
N ALA A 79 -16.46 -3.08 -13.03
CA ALA A 79 -16.83 -1.69 -13.25
C ALA A 79 -15.89 -1.00 -14.26
N TYR A 80 -16.43 -0.01 -14.97
CA TYR A 80 -15.62 0.83 -15.85
C TYR A 80 -15.02 2.01 -15.08
N GLU A 81 -13.73 2.30 -15.32
CA GLU A 81 -13.05 3.48 -14.81
C GLU A 81 -12.19 4.13 -15.90
N VAL A 82 -12.31 5.45 -16.09
CA VAL A 82 -11.60 6.17 -17.15
C VAL A 82 -10.17 6.50 -16.74
N TYR A 83 -9.22 5.91 -17.45
CA TYR A 83 -7.81 6.32 -17.44
C TYR A 83 -7.12 5.87 -18.73
N ARG A 84 -5.95 6.44 -18.98
CA ARG A 84 -5.20 6.18 -20.22
C ARG A 84 -4.32 4.93 -20.12
N GLY A 85 -4.37 4.10 -21.17
CA GLY A 85 -3.41 3.01 -21.42
C GLY A 85 -3.64 1.75 -20.58
N TYR A 86 -2.69 0.83 -20.69
CA TYR A 86 -2.68 -0.48 -20.04
C TYR A 86 -2.02 -0.34 -18.66
N LEU A 87 -2.82 -0.39 -17.59
CA LEU A 87 -2.36 -0.14 -16.23
C LEU A 87 -2.46 -1.38 -15.37
N ARG A 88 -3.61 -2.05 -15.35
CA ARG A 88 -3.95 -3.10 -14.39
C ARG A 88 -3.64 -4.50 -14.91
N GLY A 89 -3.83 -4.72 -16.20
CA GLY A 89 -3.82 -6.05 -16.80
C GLY A 89 -4.88 -6.99 -16.21
N PRO A 90 -4.87 -8.28 -16.58
CA PRO A 90 -5.91 -9.23 -16.20
C PRO A 90 -6.06 -9.37 -14.68
N ARG A 91 -4.95 -9.65 -13.97
CA ARG A 91 -4.95 -9.83 -12.53
C ARG A 91 -5.35 -8.56 -11.79
N GLY A 92 -4.78 -7.41 -12.14
CA GLY A 92 -5.11 -6.13 -11.51
C GLY A 92 -6.57 -5.72 -11.73
N THR A 93 -7.14 -6.05 -12.89
CA THR A 93 -8.55 -5.79 -13.19
C THR A 93 -9.48 -6.67 -12.36
N LEU A 94 -9.14 -7.95 -12.17
CA LEU A 94 -9.84 -8.83 -11.23
C LEU A 94 -9.74 -8.31 -9.80
N LEU A 95 -8.53 -8.02 -9.31
CA LEU A 95 -8.31 -7.49 -7.96
C LEU A 95 -9.12 -6.22 -7.69
N ALA A 96 -9.21 -5.33 -8.67
CA ALA A 96 -9.97 -4.10 -8.58
C ALA A 96 -11.48 -4.26 -8.76
N MET A 97 -11.90 -5.36 -9.40
CA MET A 97 -13.21 -5.50 -10.06
C MET A 97 -13.55 -4.25 -10.87
N ALA A 98 -12.54 -3.66 -11.52
CA ALA A 98 -12.70 -2.49 -12.36
C ALA A 98 -11.53 -2.32 -13.34
N GLY A 99 -11.80 -1.70 -14.50
CA GLY A 99 -10.78 -1.39 -15.50
C GLY A 99 -11.26 -0.37 -16.52
N ASN A 100 -10.33 0.23 -17.27
CA ASN A 100 -10.70 0.90 -18.53
C ASN A 100 -10.93 -0.17 -19.61
N SER A 101 -11.24 0.24 -20.85
CA SER A 101 -11.51 -0.71 -21.93
C SER A 101 -10.29 -1.55 -22.31
N VAL A 102 -9.08 -1.01 -22.21
CA VAL A 102 -7.83 -1.77 -22.43
C VAL A 102 -7.70 -2.91 -21.42
N ASP A 103 -7.89 -2.60 -20.13
CA ASP A 103 -7.71 -3.53 -19.02
C ASP A 103 -8.86 -4.55 -18.95
N GLN A 104 -10.10 -4.15 -19.25
CA GLN A 104 -11.23 -5.08 -19.40
C GLN A 104 -11.05 -6.02 -20.60
N ALA A 105 -10.63 -5.51 -21.76
CA ALA A 105 -10.32 -6.34 -22.93
C ALA A 105 -9.18 -7.31 -22.62
N ALA A 106 -8.11 -6.84 -21.96
CA ALA A 106 -7.00 -7.69 -21.54
C ALA A 106 -7.46 -8.82 -20.60
N LEU A 107 -8.31 -8.52 -19.62
CA LEU A 107 -8.91 -9.52 -18.75
C LEU A 107 -9.75 -10.53 -19.54
N LEU A 108 -10.69 -10.06 -20.37
CA LEU A 108 -11.56 -10.92 -21.17
C LEU A 108 -10.74 -11.84 -22.09
N GLY A 109 -9.75 -11.32 -22.80
CA GLY A 109 -8.85 -12.10 -23.63
C GLY A 109 -8.11 -13.18 -22.83
N SER A 110 -7.57 -12.82 -21.66
CA SER A 110 -6.87 -13.77 -20.79
C SER A 110 -7.79 -14.87 -20.25
N LEU A 111 -9.04 -14.55 -19.87
CA LEU A 111 -10.01 -15.56 -19.43
C LEU A 111 -10.38 -16.53 -20.57
N LEU A 112 -10.59 -16.01 -21.79
CA LEU A 112 -10.88 -16.82 -22.98
C LEU A 112 -9.71 -17.75 -23.32
N GLU A 113 -8.48 -17.27 -23.24
CA GLU A 113 -7.27 -18.07 -23.47
C GLU A 113 -7.15 -19.23 -22.45
N HIS A 114 -7.35 -18.96 -21.15
CA HIS A 114 -7.35 -20.01 -20.11
C HIS A 114 -8.53 -20.98 -20.22
N ALA A 115 -9.62 -20.53 -20.85
CA ALA A 115 -10.75 -21.38 -21.25
C ALA A 115 -10.45 -22.23 -22.51
N GLY A 116 -9.35 -21.96 -23.23
CA GLY A 116 -8.93 -22.71 -24.42
C GLY A 116 -9.41 -22.11 -25.74
N HIS A 117 -9.88 -20.86 -25.72
CA HIS A 117 -10.34 -20.14 -26.91
C HIS A 117 -9.28 -19.19 -27.45
N ARG A 118 -9.30 -18.95 -28.76
CA ARG A 118 -8.46 -17.95 -29.39
C ARG A 118 -9.14 -16.59 -29.28
N ALA A 119 -8.39 -15.62 -28.78
CA ALA A 119 -8.80 -14.23 -28.69
C ALA A 119 -7.77 -13.36 -29.44
N ARG A 120 -8.22 -12.21 -29.94
CA ARG A 120 -7.37 -11.10 -30.38
C ARG A 120 -8.02 -9.79 -29.97
N TYR A 121 -7.28 -8.70 -30.01
CA TYR A 121 -7.76 -7.40 -29.58
C TYR A 121 -8.05 -6.51 -30.77
N VAL A 122 -8.96 -5.56 -30.58
CA VAL A 122 -9.26 -4.52 -31.57
C VAL A 122 -9.21 -3.17 -30.86
N ARG A 123 -8.73 -2.16 -31.58
CA ARG A 123 -8.82 -0.76 -31.20
C ARG A 123 -9.89 -0.09 -32.05
N GLY A 124 -10.57 0.90 -31.48
CA GLY A 124 -11.44 1.76 -32.24
C GLY A 124 -11.60 3.14 -31.63
N VAL A 125 -12.49 3.91 -32.26
CA VAL A 125 -12.88 5.25 -31.80
C VAL A 125 -14.36 5.23 -31.47
N LEU A 126 -14.70 5.57 -30.23
CA LEU A 126 -16.09 5.69 -29.81
C LEU A 126 -16.73 6.97 -30.36
N PRO A 127 -17.99 6.89 -30.82
CA PRO A 127 -18.82 8.06 -31.07
C PRO A 127 -19.06 8.86 -29.78
N GLU A 128 -19.31 10.17 -29.91
CA GLU A 128 -19.48 11.06 -28.75
C GLU A 128 -20.62 10.63 -27.81
N ALA A 129 -21.72 10.10 -28.36
CA ALA A 129 -22.85 9.60 -27.57
C ALA A 129 -22.45 8.41 -26.67
N GLU A 130 -21.64 7.48 -27.20
CA GLU A 130 -21.17 6.33 -26.43
C GLU A 130 -20.13 6.72 -25.39
N ILE A 131 -19.28 7.72 -25.69
CA ILE A 131 -18.34 8.29 -24.72
C ILE A 131 -19.10 8.87 -23.51
N GLN A 132 -20.19 9.60 -23.73
CA GLN A 132 -20.99 10.19 -22.66
C GLN A 132 -21.62 9.12 -21.76
N LYS A 133 -22.30 8.12 -22.35
CA LYS A 133 -22.85 6.99 -21.61
C LYS A 133 -21.78 6.27 -20.78
N LEU A 134 -20.61 6.06 -21.37
CA LEU A 134 -19.52 5.34 -20.72
C LEU A 134 -18.90 6.12 -19.55
N VAL A 135 -18.76 7.44 -19.69
CA VAL A 135 -18.33 8.30 -18.57
C VAL A 135 -19.40 8.30 -17.47
N GLU A 136 -20.68 8.38 -17.82
CA GLU A 136 -21.79 8.37 -16.86
C GLU A 136 -21.90 7.04 -16.09
N ALA A 137 -21.57 5.92 -16.72
CA ALA A 137 -21.57 4.59 -16.12
C ALA A 137 -20.65 4.46 -14.89
N MET A 138 -19.61 5.31 -14.74
CA MET A 138 -18.78 5.33 -13.52
C MET A 138 -19.60 5.62 -12.24
N TRP A 139 -20.75 6.28 -12.36
CA TRP A 139 -21.65 6.57 -11.24
C TRP A 139 -22.85 5.64 -11.15
N ALA A 140 -22.95 4.61 -12.00
CA ALA A 140 -23.98 3.59 -11.87
C ALA A 140 -23.86 2.91 -10.50
N ALA A 141 -24.99 2.61 -9.85
CA ALA A 141 -24.98 1.92 -8.58
C ALA A 141 -24.55 0.46 -8.82
N GLY A 142 -23.36 0.09 -8.33
CA GLY A 142 -22.99 -1.32 -8.23
C GLY A 142 -23.94 -2.06 -7.28
N PRO A 143 -24.11 -3.38 -7.42
CA PRO A 143 -24.94 -4.16 -6.51
C PRO A 143 -24.43 -3.98 -5.07
N PRO A 144 -25.33 -3.75 -4.09
CA PRO A 144 -24.93 -3.61 -2.70
C PRO A 144 -24.26 -4.92 -2.23
N PRO A 145 -23.15 -4.85 -1.48
CA PRO A 145 -22.54 -6.06 -0.93
C PRO A 145 -23.52 -6.73 0.03
N ALA A 146 -23.82 -8.00 -0.22
CA ALA A 146 -24.62 -8.81 0.68
C ALA A 146 -23.73 -9.30 1.83
N ARG A 147 -23.59 -8.51 2.91
CA ARG A 147 -22.88 -8.98 4.12
C ARG A 147 -23.75 -8.96 5.36
N THR A 148 -23.70 -10.09 6.07
CA THR A 148 -24.27 -10.25 7.40
C THR A 148 -23.45 -9.47 8.41
N VAL A 149 -24.19 -8.75 9.27
CA VAL A 149 -23.66 -7.85 10.30
C VAL A 149 -23.17 -8.67 11.49
N ASN A 150 -21.89 -8.55 11.83
CA ASN A 150 -21.36 -8.95 13.14
C ASN A 150 -20.92 -7.67 13.86
N GLU A 151 -21.20 -7.56 15.15
CA GLU A 151 -20.72 -6.43 15.96
C GLU A 151 -19.17 -6.41 16.00
N PRO A 152 -18.54 -5.22 15.90
CA PRO A 152 -17.10 -5.08 15.91
C PRO A 152 -16.56 -5.45 17.30
N SER A 153 -15.34 -5.98 17.35
CA SER A 153 -14.68 -6.22 18.64
C SER A 153 -14.41 -4.89 19.36
N PRO A 154 -14.28 -4.89 20.71
CA PRO A 154 -13.95 -3.67 21.47
C PRO A 154 -12.69 -2.95 20.97
N GLU A 155 -11.68 -3.70 20.54
CA GLU A 155 -10.43 -3.16 20.00
C GLU A 155 -10.67 -2.43 18.66
N VAL A 156 -11.46 -3.03 17.78
CA VAL A 156 -11.87 -2.43 16.50
C VAL A 156 -12.71 -1.17 16.75
N ALA A 157 -13.65 -1.21 17.70
CA ALA A 157 -14.45 -0.05 18.08
C ALA A 157 -13.59 1.10 18.63
N ALA A 158 -12.59 0.82 19.45
CA ALA A 158 -11.67 1.83 19.97
C ALA A 158 -10.77 2.45 18.88
N ALA A 159 -10.30 1.63 17.94
CA ALA A 159 -9.52 2.12 16.79
C ALA A 159 -10.37 3.00 15.86
N LEU A 160 -11.62 2.61 15.62
CA LEU A 160 -12.59 3.42 14.87
C LEU A 160 -12.85 4.78 15.53
N GLU A 161 -13.01 4.81 16.84
CA GLU A 161 -13.20 6.07 17.57
C GLU A 161 -11.94 6.95 17.53
N THR A 162 -10.76 6.34 17.59
CA THR A 162 -9.47 7.06 17.41
C THR A 162 -9.37 7.64 16.00
N LEU A 163 -9.76 6.88 14.98
CA LEU A 163 -9.80 7.32 13.59
C LEU A 163 -10.72 8.53 13.43
N ARG A 164 -11.93 8.45 14.00
CA ARG A 164 -12.91 9.55 14.00
C ARG A 164 -12.35 10.83 14.57
N ASN A 165 -11.87 10.76 15.80
CA ASN A 165 -11.40 11.92 16.52
C ASN A 165 -10.16 12.54 15.85
N GLY A 166 -9.29 11.69 15.30
CA GLY A 166 -8.12 12.12 14.53
C GLY A 166 -8.52 12.87 13.26
N VAL A 167 -9.40 12.28 12.45
CA VAL A 167 -9.86 12.88 11.18
C VAL A 167 -10.58 14.20 11.43
N GLU A 168 -11.54 14.23 12.36
CA GLU A 168 -12.28 15.45 12.68
C GLU A 168 -11.36 16.57 13.16
N ARG A 169 -10.40 16.26 14.03
CA ARG A 169 -9.42 17.23 14.55
C ARG A 169 -8.55 17.78 13.43
N ASP A 170 -7.88 16.92 12.69
CA ASP A 170 -6.82 17.30 11.76
C ASP A 170 -7.39 17.97 10.51
N TYR A 171 -8.53 17.47 9.99
CA TYR A 171 -9.21 18.09 8.86
C TYR A 171 -9.71 19.50 9.19
N ASN A 172 -10.39 19.68 10.33
CA ASN A 172 -10.88 21.00 10.74
C ASN A 172 -9.74 21.98 11.03
N LEU A 173 -8.62 21.48 11.58
CA LEU A 173 -7.42 22.27 11.81
C LEU A 173 -6.85 22.81 10.50
N ILE A 174 -6.61 21.92 9.52
CA ILE A 174 -6.07 22.30 8.20
C ILE A 174 -7.03 23.28 7.52
N ARG A 175 -8.32 22.95 7.49
CA ARG A 175 -9.35 23.81 6.88
C ARG A 175 -9.35 25.21 7.49
N GLY A 176 -9.37 25.32 8.82
CA GLY A 176 -9.38 26.62 9.51
C GLY A 176 -8.10 27.44 9.29
N HIS A 177 -6.96 26.79 9.05
CA HIS A 177 -5.74 27.47 8.62
C HIS A 177 -5.84 28.02 7.19
N LEU A 178 -6.32 27.20 6.25
CA LEU A 178 -6.48 27.61 4.85
C LEU A 178 -7.52 28.72 4.68
N GLU A 179 -8.66 28.64 5.38
CA GLU A 179 -9.71 29.66 5.39
C GLU A 179 -9.18 31.01 5.90
N ARG A 180 -8.46 31.02 7.04
CA ARG A 180 -7.85 32.25 7.59
C ARG A 180 -6.79 32.86 6.66
N ALA A 181 -6.09 32.04 5.89
CA ALA A 181 -5.12 32.48 4.90
C ALA A 181 -5.77 32.93 3.57
N GLY A 182 -7.09 32.82 3.42
CA GLY A 182 -7.79 33.15 2.18
C GLY A 182 -7.41 32.24 1.01
N ARG A 183 -6.98 30.99 1.30
CA ARG A 183 -6.56 30.05 0.26
C ARG A 183 -7.77 29.43 -0.44
N THR A 184 -7.73 29.47 -1.76
CA THR A 184 -8.77 28.93 -2.64
C THR A 184 -8.25 27.79 -3.49
N ALA A 185 -9.16 26.93 -3.94
CA ALA A 185 -8.83 25.80 -4.79
C ALA A 185 -8.31 26.23 -6.17
N GLY A 186 -7.30 25.52 -6.69
CA GLY A 186 -6.86 25.66 -8.06
C GLY A 186 -7.87 25.05 -9.06
N PRO A 187 -7.87 25.48 -10.33
CA PRO A 187 -8.75 24.94 -11.36
C PRO A 187 -8.48 23.47 -11.73
N GLU A 188 -7.37 22.90 -11.23
CA GLU A 188 -6.92 21.52 -11.44
C GLU A 188 -7.39 20.58 -10.31
N ALA A 189 -8.02 21.10 -9.25
CA ALA A 189 -8.45 20.30 -8.11
C ALA A 189 -9.51 19.25 -8.49
N ALA A 190 -10.42 19.60 -9.41
CA ALA A 190 -11.44 18.71 -9.94
C ALA A 190 -11.07 18.19 -11.33
N THR A 191 -11.27 16.89 -11.56
CA THR A 191 -11.12 16.30 -12.89
C THR A 191 -12.25 16.77 -13.80
N ARG A 192 -11.90 17.21 -15.01
CA ARG A 192 -12.88 17.73 -15.98
C ARG A 192 -13.53 16.55 -16.73
N LEU A 193 -14.84 16.61 -16.95
CA LEU A 193 -15.52 15.59 -17.76
C LEU A 193 -14.94 15.50 -19.19
N GLY A 194 -14.56 16.64 -19.77
CA GLY A 194 -13.92 16.67 -21.10
C GLY A 194 -12.58 15.91 -21.17
N SER A 195 -11.79 15.87 -20.07
CA SER A 195 -10.57 15.04 -20.05
C SER A 195 -10.90 13.56 -19.98
N LEU A 196 -11.96 13.18 -19.24
CA LEU A 196 -12.43 11.79 -19.18
C LEU A 196 -12.94 11.35 -20.57
N ALA A 197 -13.76 12.18 -21.21
CA ALA A 197 -14.26 11.92 -22.56
C ALA A 197 -13.12 11.76 -23.58
N SER A 198 -12.08 12.59 -23.48
CA SER A 198 -10.89 12.47 -24.34
C SER A 198 -10.10 11.19 -24.09
N GLU A 199 -10.03 10.71 -22.84
CA GLU A 199 -9.32 9.47 -22.49
C GLU A 199 -10.12 8.22 -22.91
N ALA A 200 -11.46 8.25 -22.79
CA ALA A 200 -12.36 7.16 -23.18
C ALA A 200 -12.52 7.01 -24.70
N ARG A 201 -12.23 8.06 -25.49
CA ARG A 201 -12.40 8.05 -26.96
C ARG A 201 -11.66 6.91 -27.66
N ALA A 202 -10.45 6.59 -27.21
CA ALA A 202 -9.70 5.45 -27.71
C ALA A 202 -10.18 4.19 -26.99
N HIS A 203 -10.85 3.31 -27.71
CA HIS A 203 -11.58 2.18 -27.13
C HIS A 203 -11.02 0.85 -27.61
N TYR A 204 -11.15 -0.18 -26.77
CA TYR A 204 -10.56 -1.49 -27.00
C TYR A 204 -11.52 -2.59 -26.60
N TRP A 205 -11.58 -3.65 -27.40
CA TRP A 205 -12.40 -4.83 -27.13
C TRP A 205 -11.74 -6.09 -27.67
N VAL A 206 -12.38 -7.24 -27.47
CA VAL A 206 -11.87 -8.55 -27.85
C VAL A 206 -12.64 -9.09 -29.05
N GLN A 207 -11.93 -9.78 -29.94
CA GLN A 207 -12.53 -10.69 -30.91
C GLN A 207 -12.26 -12.13 -30.51
N TRP A 208 -13.31 -12.93 -30.43
CA TRP A 208 -13.26 -14.35 -30.10
C TRP A 208 -13.43 -15.19 -31.37
N TRP A 209 -12.59 -16.20 -31.56
CA TRP A 209 -12.72 -17.15 -32.68
C TRP A 209 -13.81 -18.18 -32.39
N LYS A 210 -14.95 -18.04 -33.09
CA LYS A 210 -16.13 -18.90 -32.99
C LYS A 210 -16.53 -19.40 -34.38
N ASP A 211 -16.67 -20.71 -34.55
CA ASP A 211 -17.22 -21.36 -35.76
C ASP A 211 -16.60 -20.89 -37.10
N GLY A 212 -15.28 -20.64 -37.11
CA GLY A 212 -14.57 -20.21 -38.32
C GLY A 212 -14.60 -18.71 -38.59
N ALA A 213 -15.17 -17.91 -37.68
CA ALA A 213 -15.25 -16.46 -37.77
C ALA A 213 -14.74 -15.79 -36.48
N TRP A 214 -14.40 -14.50 -36.59
CA TRP A 214 -14.11 -13.64 -35.44
C TRP A 214 -15.38 -12.89 -35.06
N VAL A 215 -15.77 -13.02 -33.79
CA VAL A 215 -16.95 -12.39 -33.21
C VAL A 215 -16.51 -11.30 -32.24
N ASP A 216 -17.12 -10.12 -32.32
CA ASP A 216 -16.80 -8.99 -31.43
C ASP A 216 -17.41 -9.21 -30.02
N LEU A 217 -16.62 -8.98 -28.98
CA LEU A 217 -17.01 -9.02 -27.57
C LEU A 217 -16.48 -7.75 -26.88
N ASP A 218 -17.38 -6.79 -26.63
CA ASP A 218 -17.08 -5.55 -25.92
C ASP A 218 -17.73 -5.55 -24.53
N PRO A 219 -16.97 -5.82 -23.45
CA PRO A 219 -17.54 -5.92 -22.11
C PRO A 219 -17.76 -4.56 -21.45
N THR A 220 -17.41 -3.45 -22.10
CA THR A 220 -17.40 -2.14 -21.45
C THR A 220 -18.78 -1.49 -21.32
N PHE A 221 -19.79 -2.00 -22.03
CA PHE A 221 -21.15 -1.49 -21.99
C PHE A 221 -22.11 -2.54 -21.40
N GLU A 222 -22.93 -2.13 -20.44
CA GLU A 222 -23.87 -3.01 -19.72
C GLU A 222 -24.84 -3.75 -20.66
N GLU A 223 -25.29 -3.08 -21.72
CA GLU A 223 -26.24 -3.64 -22.70
C GLU A 223 -25.56 -4.38 -23.87
N ALA A 224 -24.21 -4.47 -23.89
CA ALA A 224 -23.50 -5.05 -25.03
C ALA A 224 -23.85 -6.52 -25.25
N ALA A 225 -24.23 -6.84 -26.49
CA ALA A 225 -24.46 -8.19 -26.96
C ALA A 225 -23.22 -8.81 -27.62
N VAL A 226 -23.22 -10.13 -27.73
CA VAL A 226 -22.22 -10.87 -28.54
C VAL A 226 -22.35 -10.46 -30.01
N ASP A 227 -21.20 -10.22 -30.66
CA ASP A 227 -21.07 -9.72 -32.04
C ASP A 227 -21.59 -8.29 -32.28
N GLU A 228 -21.85 -7.53 -31.21
CA GLU A 228 -22.20 -6.12 -31.32
C GLU A 228 -20.95 -5.25 -31.43
N ARG A 229 -21.03 -4.23 -32.29
CA ARG A 229 -19.94 -3.27 -32.51
C ARG A 229 -20.41 -1.84 -32.26
N LEU A 230 -19.91 -1.26 -31.17
CA LEU A 230 -20.25 0.09 -30.72
C LEU A 230 -19.21 1.17 -31.13
N ALA A 231 -18.07 0.75 -31.69
CA ALA A 231 -16.98 1.61 -32.13
C ALA A 231 -16.58 1.34 -33.59
N GLN A 232 -16.02 2.35 -34.25
CA GLN A 232 -15.35 2.12 -35.54
C GLN A 232 -14.04 1.36 -35.32
N ALA A 233 -13.91 0.18 -35.92
CA ALA A 233 -12.77 -0.72 -35.75
C ALA A 233 -11.56 -0.37 -36.63
N ASP A 234 -10.39 -0.36 -36.00
CA ASP A 234 -9.08 -0.42 -36.66
C ASP A 234 -8.67 -1.89 -36.90
N GLU A 235 -7.44 -2.11 -37.38
CA GLU A 235 -6.90 -3.47 -37.56
C GLU A 235 -6.74 -4.21 -36.21
N PRO A 236 -7.09 -5.51 -36.17
CA PRO A 236 -6.93 -6.34 -34.98
C PRO A 236 -5.44 -6.65 -34.70
N PHE A 237 -5.10 -6.89 -33.45
CA PHE A 237 -3.75 -7.21 -33.00
C PHE A 237 -3.75 -8.31 -31.92
N GLU A 238 -2.66 -9.07 -31.84
CA GLU A 238 -2.53 -10.18 -30.88
C GLU A 238 -1.93 -9.74 -29.53
N SER A 239 -1.20 -8.63 -29.50
CA SER A 239 -0.57 -8.09 -28.30
C SER A 239 -0.67 -6.56 -28.26
N PHE A 240 -0.93 -5.99 -27.07
CA PHE A 240 -1.05 -4.55 -26.92
C PHE A 240 0.25 -3.81 -27.29
N PRO A 241 0.17 -2.67 -28.01
CA PRO A 241 1.34 -1.86 -28.34
C PRO A 241 2.13 -1.39 -27.12
N GLU A 242 3.46 -1.39 -27.21
CA GLU A 242 4.35 -1.02 -26.10
C GLU A 242 4.10 0.40 -25.53
N GLY A 243 3.64 1.34 -26.37
CA GLY A 243 3.31 2.71 -25.96
C GLY A 243 2.09 2.84 -25.04
N LEU A 244 1.31 1.77 -24.84
CA LEU A 244 0.16 1.76 -23.94
C LEU A 244 0.52 1.45 -22.50
N TYR A 245 1.67 0.81 -22.23
CA TYR A 245 1.98 0.36 -20.87
C TYR A 245 2.39 1.51 -19.96
N HIS A 246 1.83 1.51 -18.75
CA HIS A 246 2.48 2.15 -17.61
C HIS A 246 3.68 1.31 -17.17
N ARG A 247 4.77 1.96 -16.78
CA ARG A 247 6.00 1.29 -16.30
C ARG A 247 6.48 1.89 -15.00
N VAL A 248 7.14 1.06 -14.20
CA VAL A 248 7.85 1.48 -12.99
C VAL A 248 9.32 1.13 -13.16
N GLU A 249 10.18 2.14 -13.10
CA GLU A 249 11.62 1.94 -12.98
C GLU A 249 12.04 2.10 -11.52
N ILE A 250 12.74 1.11 -10.97
CA ILE A 250 13.29 1.12 -9.62
C ILE A 250 14.81 1.25 -9.75
N VAL A 251 15.39 2.31 -9.19
CA VAL A 251 16.81 2.61 -9.28
C VAL A 251 17.38 2.82 -7.88
N VAL A 252 18.31 1.96 -7.46
CA VAL A 252 19.04 2.15 -6.21
C VAL A 252 20.32 2.92 -6.50
N ARG A 253 20.45 4.10 -5.90
CA ARG A 253 21.62 4.97 -5.97
C ARG A 253 22.37 4.97 -4.66
N LEU A 254 23.69 5.00 -4.78
CA LEU A 254 24.60 5.02 -3.65
C LEU A 254 25.54 6.22 -3.78
N GLU A 255 25.69 6.96 -2.70
CA GLU A 255 26.78 7.91 -2.50
C GLU A 255 27.87 7.25 -1.65
N GLU A 256 29.12 7.34 -2.08
CA GLU A 256 30.30 6.83 -1.37
C GLU A 256 31.35 7.92 -1.22
N TYR A 257 32.00 7.98 -0.06
CA TYR A 257 33.16 8.83 0.19
C TYR A 257 34.44 8.01 0.20
N THR A 258 35.44 8.50 -0.53
CA THR A 258 36.81 8.00 -0.54
C THR A 258 37.73 9.12 -0.07
N GLY A 259 38.12 9.09 1.21
CA GLY A 259 38.67 10.28 1.85
C GLY A 259 37.63 11.41 1.90
N ASP A 260 37.99 12.60 1.45
CA ASP A 260 37.09 13.78 1.37
C ASP A 260 36.30 13.86 0.05
N GLN A 261 36.52 12.93 -0.88
CA GLN A 261 35.86 12.93 -2.18
C GLN A 261 34.60 12.07 -2.17
N SER A 262 33.47 12.67 -2.52
CA SER A 262 32.21 11.97 -2.74
C SER A 262 32.05 11.54 -4.19
N SER A 263 31.42 10.40 -4.41
CA SER A 263 31.01 9.89 -5.71
C SER A 263 29.63 9.26 -5.61
N GLU A 264 28.86 9.32 -6.70
CA GLU A 264 27.54 8.68 -6.78
C GLU A 264 27.52 7.65 -7.90
N ARG A 265 26.85 6.52 -7.68
CA ARG A 265 26.63 5.49 -8.70
C ARG A 265 25.31 4.77 -8.54
N VAL A 266 24.77 4.29 -9.64
CA VAL A 266 23.65 3.34 -9.64
C VAL A 266 24.18 1.94 -9.30
N ILE A 267 23.59 1.32 -8.28
CA ILE A 267 23.99 -0.01 -7.81
C ILE A 267 22.96 -1.10 -8.14
N LEU A 268 21.70 -0.75 -8.38
CA LEU A 268 20.67 -1.68 -8.88
C LEU A 268 19.69 -0.91 -9.78
N ARG A 269 19.20 -1.57 -10.84
CA ARG A 269 18.13 -1.05 -11.71
C ARG A 269 17.19 -2.20 -12.07
N HIS A 270 15.89 -1.96 -11.93
CA HIS A 270 14.85 -2.89 -12.35
C HIS A 270 13.73 -2.11 -13.06
N SER A 271 13.12 -2.71 -14.09
CA SER A 271 12.00 -2.15 -14.85
C SER A 271 10.93 -3.20 -14.99
N ALA A 272 9.68 -2.83 -14.70
CA ALA A 272 8.52 -3.70 -14.87
C ALA A 272 7.35 -2.93 -15.48
N LYS A 273 6.46 -3.64 -16.19
CA LYS A 273 5.16 -3.09 -16.55
C LYS A 273 4.33 -3.00 -15.27
N ALA A 274 3.59 -1.92 -15.10
CA ALA A 274 2.75 -1.72 -13.91
C ALA A 274 1.83 -2.92 -13.64
N ALA A 275 1.22 -3.47 -14.69
CA ALA A 275 0.30 -4.59 -14.62
C ALA A 275 0.93 -5.89 -14.08
N GLU A 276 2.25 -6.05 -14.17
CA GLU A 276 2.98 -7.21 -13.64
C GLU A 276 3.18 -7.10 -12.11
N LEU A 277 3.01 -5.89 -11.55
CA LEU A 277 3.25 -5.59 -10.14
C LEU A 277 1.97 -5.52 -9.30
N SER A 278 0.78 -5.56 -9.91
CA SER A 278 -0.48 -5.34 -9.19
C SER A 278 -0.70 -6.36 -8.08
N GLY A 279 -0.72 -5.89 -6.83
CA GLY A 279 -0.93 -6.73 -5.64
C GLY A 279 0.23 -7.70 -5.42
N ARG A 280 1.45 -7.31 -5.78
CA ARG A 280 2.69 -8.06 -5.55
C ARG A 280 3.69 -7.19 -4.79
N ASP A 281 4.47 -7.85 -3.96
CA ASP A 281 5.65 -7.35 -3.24
C ASP A 281 6.92 -7.53 -4.06
N LEU A 282 7.80 -6.55 -4.01
CA LEU A 282 9.19 -6.64 -4.47
C LEU A 282 10.14 -6.34 -3.30
N PRO A 283 10.41 -7.29 -2.40
CA PRO A 283 11.27 -7.06 -1.25
C PRO A 283 12.68 -6.64 -1.67
N LEU A 284 13.14 -5.49 -1.18
CA LEU A 284 14.52 -5.05 -1.27
C LEU A 284 15.25 -5.39 0.02
N VAL A 285 16.32 -6.17 -0.10
CA VAL A 285 17.17 -6.60 1.02
C VAL A 285 18.63 -6.39 0.70
N HIS A 286 19.47 -6.28 1.73
CA HIS A 286 20.92 -6.20 1.55
C HIS A 286 21.59 -7.46 2.06
N LEU A 287 22.28 -8.15 1.15
CA LEU A 287 22.93 -9.42 1.43
C LEU A 287 24.46 -9.28 1.35
N PRO A 288 25.22 -10.12 2.05
CA PRO A 288 26.68 -10.16 1.90
C PRO A 288 27.11 -10.37 0.44
N GLU A 289 28.23 -9.76 0.06
CA GLU A 289 28.74 -9.77 -1.32
C GLU A 289 28.83 -11.19 -1.91
N HIS A 290 29.24 -12.17 -1.09
CA HIS A 290 29.45 -13.56 -1.51
C HIS A 290 28.18 -14.41 -1.58
N TRP A 291 27.01 -13.85 -1.33
CA TRP A 291 25.76 -14.56 -1.54
C TRP A 291 25.63 -15.02 -3.00
N LYS A 292 25.49 -16.34 -3.24
CA LYS A 292 25.50 -16.97 -4.57
C LYS A 292 24.11 -17.34 -5.12
N GLY A 293 23.06 -17.25 -4.30
CA GLY A 293 21.68 -17.62 -4.63
C GLY A 293 21.45 -19.10 -5.01
N PRO A 294 20.19 -19.49 -5.33
CA PRO A 294 18.97 -18.88 -4.81
C PRO A 294 18.69 -19.41 -3.40
N ALA A 295 18.32 -18.48 -2.54
CA ALA A 295 17.61 -18.75 -1.31
C ALA A 295 16.12 -18.71 -1.67
N ASN A 296 15.36 -19.79 -1.46
CA ASN A 296 13.93 -19.82 -1.78
C ASN A 296 13.10 -19.05 -0.74
N SER A 297 13.76 -18.37 0.20
CA SER A 297 13.16 -17.65 1.32
C SER A 297 14.15 -16.60 1.83
N LEU A 298 13.63 -15.56 2.52
CA LEU A 298 14.45 -14.58 3.22
C LEU A 298 15.39 -15.25 4.24
N GLN A 299 14.95 -16.35 4.86
CA GLN A 299 15.69 -17.20 5.79
C GLN A 299 17.02 -17.70 5.20
N ASP A 300 16.95 -18.32 4.02
CA ASP A 300 18.08 -18.90 3.33
C ASP A 300 19.05 -17.81 2.84
N ALA A 301 18.51 -16.62 2.53
CA ALA A 301 19.27 -15.48 2.05
C ALA A 301 20.14 -14.90 3.18
N ILE A 302 19.56 -14.76 4.37
CA ILE A 302 20.23 -14.27 5.57
C ILE A 302 21.26 -15.29 6.10
N SER A 303 20.99 -16.59 5.96
CA SER A 303 21.83 -17.66 6.56
C SER A 303 23.12 -17.97 5.78
N ALA A 304 23.23 -17.56 4.51
CA ALA A 304 24.32 -17.96 3.61
C ALA A 304 25.64 -17.16 3.74
N SER A 305 25.96 -16.60 4.91
CA SER A 305 27.10 -15.70 5.12
C SER A 305 28.25 -16.34 5.90
N LEU A 306 29.18 -17.02 5.23
CA LEU A 306 30.35 -17.63 5.89
C LEU A 306 31.69 -16.91 5.63
N GLU A 307 31.71 -15.81 4.87
CA GLU A 307 32.92 -15.01 4.63
C GLU A 307 32.62 -13.51 4.81
N ASP A 308 32.96 -12.94 5.98
CA ASP A 308 32.77 -11.53 6.33
C ASP A 308 33.82 -10.66 5.62
N THR A 309 33.53 -10.26 4.37
CA THR A 309 34.32 -9.23 3.68
C THR A 309 33.94 -7.82 4.08
N GLY A 310 32.92 -7.64 4.94
CA GLY A 310 32.34 -6.35 5.33
C GLY A 310 31.64 -5.61 4.18
N ARG A 311 31.32 -6.28 3.07
CA ARG A 311 30.60 -5.73 1.91
C ARG A 311 29.25 -6.37 1.74
N ILE A 312 28.28 -5.54 1.37
CA ILE A 312 26.88 -5.92 1.14
C ILE A 312 26.45 -5.46 -0.24
N LYS A 313 25.41 -6.07 -0.80
CA LYS A 313 24.80 -5.70 -2.08
C LYS A 313 23.28 -5.70 -1.95
N PRO A 314 22.57 -4.75 -2.59
CA PRO A 314 21.11 -4.79 -2.62
C PRO A 314 20.66 -5.93 -3.54
N VAL A 315 19.59 -6.60 -3.16
CA VAL A 315 18.93 -7.66 -3.92
C VAL A 315 17.44 -7.39 -3.89
N LEU A 316 16.84 -7.30 -5.08
CA LEU A 316 15.39 -7.17 -5.24
C LEU A 316 14.81 -8.56 -5.54
N LEU A 317 13.95 -9.05 -4.66
CA LEU A 317 13.30 -10.35 -4.82
C LEU A 317 12.09 -10.20 -5.74
N LEU A 318 11.97 -11.09 -6.74
CA LEU A 318 10.94 -11.05 -7.79
C LEU A 318 10.00 -12.28 -7.69
N GLY A 319 9.65 -12.68 -6.46
CA GLY A 319 8.86 -13.89 -6.20
C GLY A 319 9.56 -15.16 -6.69
N ASN A 320 8.94 -15.88 -7.63
CA ASN A 320 9.48 -17.11 -8.21
C ASN A 320 10.50 -16.87 -9.36
N GLU A 321 10.72 -15.61 -9.73
CA GLU A 321 11.68 -15.25 -10.76
C GLU A 321 13.09 -15.07 -10.20
N ARG A 322 14.08 -14.97 -11.10
CA ARG A 322 15.46 -14.69 -10.67
C ARG A 322 15.53 -13.30 -10.05
N PRO A 323 16.13 -13.15 -8.85
CA PRO A 323 16.22 -11.85 -8.21
C PRO A 323 17.15 -10.91 -9.00
N GLU A 324 16.88 -9.61 -8.93
CA GLU A 324 17.76 -8.59 -9.45
C GLU A 324 18.87 -8.32 -8.43
N VAL A 325 20.13 -8.54 -8.82
CA VAL A 325 21.28 -8.47 -7.90
C VAL A 325 22.10 -7.24 -8.22
N GLY A 326 22.22 -6.34 -7.23
CA GLY A 326 22.98 -5.11 -7.36
C GLY A 326 24.49 -5.26 -7.13
N LYS A 327 25.18 -4.14 -7.29
CA LYS A 327 26.63 -4.02 -7.10
C LYS A 327 26.97 -3.86 -5.61
N PRO A 328 28.01 -4.55 -5.11
CA PRO A 328 28.39 -4.50 -3.71
C PRO A 328 29.02 -3.17 -3.29
N PHE A 329 28.86 -2.81 -2.02
CA PHE A 329 29.41 -1.62 -1.37
C PHE A 329 29.76 -1.88 0.10
N ARG A 330 30.43 -0.91 0.74
CA ARG A 330 30.79 -0.96 2.17
C ARG A 330 29.95 0.03 2.95
N GLN A 331 29.10 -0.46 3.84
CA GLN A 331 28.41 0.39 4.81
C GLN A 331 29.33 0.69 6.00
N LYS A 332 29.93 -0.35 6.59
CA LYS A 332 30.76 -0.28 7.80
C LYS A 332 32.25 -0.28 7.46
N ARG A 333 33.07 0.25 8.37
CA ARG A 333 34.53 0.18 8.24
C ARG A 333 35.02 -1.26 8.27
N PRO A 334 36.13 -1.58 7.59
CA PRO A 334 36.83 -2.84 7.82
C PRO A 334 37.24 -2.94 9.29
N LYS A 335 36.93 -4.06 9.95
CA LYS A 335 37.51 -4.37 11.26
C LYS A 335 39.03 -4.34 11.11
N GLN A 336 39.75 -3.57 11.93
CA GLN A 336 41.21 -3.59 11.91
C GLN A 336 41.67 -5.04 12.12
N ALA A 337 42.44 -5.58 11.17
CA ALA A 337 43.16 -6.83 11.39
C ALA A 337 43.96 -6.69 12.68
N GLY A 338 43.94 -7.71 13.55
CA GLY A 338 44.65 -7.73 14.84
C GLY A 338 46.17 -7.54 14.73
N LEU A 339 46.95 -8.02 15.70
CA LEU A 339 48.40 -7.76 15.82
C LEU A 339 49.26 -7.86 14.52
N GLY A 340 48.81 -8.56 13.47
CA GLY A 340 49.44 -8.55 12.13
C GLY A 340 49.40 -7.21 11.39
N GLY A 341 48.37 -6.37 11.59
CA GLY A 341 48.28 -5.03 10.97
C GLY A 341 49.27 -4.03 11.55
N LEU A 342 49.61 -4.19 12.84
CA LEU A 342 50.65 -3.40 13.51
C LEU A 342 52.05 -3.74 12.95
N MET A 343 52.30 -5.01 12.61
CA MET A 343 53.56 -5.46 12.02
C MET A 343 53.76 -4.98 10.58
N ASN A 344 52.69 -4.84 9.81
CA ASN A 344 52.76 -4.28 8.45
C ASN A 344 52.96 -2.75 8.48
N MET A 345 52.39 -2.04 9.46
CA MET A 345 52.69 -0.62 9.72
C MET A 345 54.16 -0.40 10.12
N LEU A 346 54.75 -1.31 10.92
CA LEU A 346 56.15 -1.24 11.35
C LEU A 346 57.15 -1.58 10.22
N LYS A 347 56.71 -2.22 9.12
CA LYS A 347 57.53 -2.57 7.95
C LYS A 347 57.52 -1.51 6.84
N GLY A 348 56.79 -0.40 6.99
CA GLY A 348 56.75 0.66 5.99
C GLY A 348 55.92 0.33 4.73
N GLU A 349 55.19 -0.79 4.69
CA GLU A 349 54.25 -1.15 3.61
C GLU A 349 52.87 -0.51 3.83
N GLY A 350 52.86 0.79 4.11
CA GLY A 350 51.65 1.57 4.35
C GLY A 350 50.98 2.01 3.05
N THR A 351 50.52 1.09 2.20
CA THR A 351 49.59 1.44 1.11
C THR A 351 48.16 1.45 1.66
N ARG A 352 47.81 2.44 2.49
CA ARG A 352 46.41 2.70 2.82
C ARG A 352 45.80 3.47 1.65
N GLU A 353 45.40 2.76 0.59
CA GLU A 353 44.42 3.34 -0.31
C GLU A 353 43.16 3.65 0.52
N PRO A 354 42.62 4.88 0.43
CA PRO A 354 41.41 5.23 1.14
C PRO A 354 40.27 4.29 0.72
N VAL A 355 39.63 3.67 1.71
CA VAL A 355 38.51 2.75 1.47
C VAL A 355 37.24 3.58 1.27
N SER A 356 36.51 3.29 0.19
CA SER A 356 35.20 3.89 -0.07
C SER A 356 34.18 3.40 0.96
N ILE A 357 33.44 4.33 1.57
CA ILE A 357 32.37 4.06 2.53
C ILE A 357 31.10 4.73 2.03
N ALA A 358 30.00 3.98 1.97
CA ALA A 358 28.70 4.49 1.58
C ALA A 358 28.18 5.49 2.61
N THR A 359 27.80 6.69 2.20
CA THR A 359 27.25 7.75 3.06
C THR A 359 25.78 7.99 2.85
N ALA A 360 25.21 7.58 1.72
CA ALA A 360 23.78 7.61 1.50
C ALA A 360 23.33 6.55 0.49
N GLU A 361 22.11 6.07 0.65
CA GLU A 361 21.42 5.22 -0.31
C GLU A 361 19.99 5.71 -0.53
N TRP A 362 19.59 5.81 -1.79
CA TRP A 362 18.23 6.19 -2.19
C TRP A 362 17.67 5.17 -3.18
N VAL A 363 16.38 4.90 -3.05
CA VAL A 363 15.58 4.19 -4.06
C VAL A 363 14.73 5.21 -4.79
N GLU A 364 15.04 5.43 -6.07
CA GLU A 364 14.25 6.25 -6.97
C GLU A 364 13.23 5.37 -7.70
N PHE A 365 11.98 5.80 -7.71
CA PHE A 365 10.90 5.15 -8.44
C PHE A 365 10.39 6.09 -9.51
N ASP A 366 10.56 5.70 -10.76
CA ASP A 366 10.06 6.46 -11.90
C ASP A 366 8.77 5.80 -12.44
N PHE A 367 7.64 6.47 -12.22
CA PHE A 367 6.36 6.08 -12.79
C PHE A 367 6.23 6.69 -14.18
N VAL A 368 6.35 5.85 -15.21
CA VAL A 368 6.29 6.24 -16.62
C VAL A 368 4.88 5.96 -17.14
N TYR A 369 4.23 7.03 -17.59
CA TYR A 369 2.87 7.00 -18.13
C TYR A 369 2.89 6.73 -19.64
N PRO A 370 1.76 6.25 -20.21
CA PRO A 370 1.55 6.21 -21.65
C PRO A 370 1.78 7.60 -22.26
N GLY A 371 2.66 7.67 -23.26
CA GLY A 371 3.12 8.93 -23.86
C GLY A 371 4.39 9.52 -23.25
N GLY A 372 5.05 8.82 -22.32
CA GLY A 372 6.42 9.13 -21.87
C GLY A 372 6.54 10.14 -20.73
N ARG A 373 5.43 10.70 -20.23
CA ARG A 373 5.45 11.52 -19.01
C ARG A 373 5.95 10.67 -17.85
N LYS A 374 6.78 11.25 -16.99
CA LYS A 374 7.42 10.57 -15.86
C LYS A 374 7.18 11.35 -14.56
N LYS A 375 6.89 10.63 -13.47
CA LYS A 375 6.86 11.18 -12.11
C LYS A 375 7.80 10.35 -11.23
N THR A 376 8.78 11.01 -10.62
CA THR A 376 9.76 10.36 -9.74
C THR A 376 9.37 10.57 -8.29
N VAL A 377 9.45 9.53 -7.48
CA VAL A 377 9.44 9.61 -6.01
C VAL A 377 10.70 8.94 -5.49
N VAL A 378 11.19 9.39 -4.34
CA VAL A 378 12.44 8.92 -3.75
C VAL A 378 12.17 8.43 -2.34
N ARG A 379 12.68 7.25 -2.01
CA ARG A 379 12.82 6.74 -0.64
C ARG A 379 14.29 6.78 -0.26
N GLU A 380 14.63 7.61 0.72
CA GLU A 380 15.95 7.61 1.36
C GLU A 380 16.03 6.38 2.27
N ILE A 381 17.04 5.52 2.10
CA ILE A 381 17.28 4.36 2.98
C ILE A 381 18.12 4.81 4.18
N PHE A 382 19.19 5.56 3.91
CA PHE A 382 19.96 6.30 4.90
C PHE A 382 20.68 7.48 4.23
N ASP A 383 20.97 8.54 4.99
CA ASP A 383 21.79 9.67 4.56
C ASP A 383 22.59 10.24 5.75
N ARG A 384 23.90 9.98 5.77
CA ARG A 384 24.79 10.46 6.83
C ARG A 384 25.21 11.92 6.67
N VAL A 385 25.06 12.48 5.47
CA VAL A 385 25.30 13.92 5.26
C VAL A 385 24.15 14.71 5.85
N GLY A 386 22.92 14.22 5.68
CA GLY A 386 21.71 14.81 6.20
C GLY A 386 21.17 15.94 5.31
N PRO A 387 19.83 16.07 5.18
CA PRO A 387 19.19 17.14 4.40
C PRO A 387 19.68 18.56 4.69
N ALA A 388 19.99 18.90 5.94
CA ALA A 388 20.38 20.25 6.34
C ALA A 388 21.75 20.64 5.80
N ARG A 389 22.77 19.79 5.99
CA ARG A 389 24.11 20.02 5.43
C ARG A 389 24.06 20.05 3.90
N ARG A 390 23.27 19.15 3.29
CA ARG A 390 23.08 19.15 1.82
C ARG A 390 22.46 20.46 1.33
N ALA A 391 21.47 21.02 2.03
CA ALA A 391 20.87 22.30 1.68
C ALA A 391 21.90 23.46 1.72
N ARG A 392 22.86 23.40 2.64
CA ARG A 392 23.99 24.35 2.74
C ARG A 392 25.16 24.03 1.81
N ARG A 393 25.08 22.93 1.04
CA ARG A 393 26.14 22.39 0.17
C ARG A 393 27.42 22.04 0.94
N GLU A 394 27.27 21.68 2.20
CA GLU A 394 28.35 21.17 3.06
C GLU A 394 28.62 19.70 2.75
N LYS A 395 29.89 19.28 2.87
CA LYS A 395 30.32 17.88 2.68
C LYS A 395 30.82 17.31 4.00
N LEU A 396 30.84 15.98 4.09
CA LEU A 396 31.53 15.31 5.19
C LEU A 396 33.04 15.32 4.93
N THR A 397 33.81 15.53 5.98
CA THR A 397 35.25 15.25 5.97
C THR A 397 35.50 13.76 6.10
N ALA A 398 36.67 13.29 5.68
CA ALA A 398 37.10 11.90 5.85
C ALA A 398 36.98 11.47 7.31
N THR A 399 37.36 12.33 8.26
CA THR A 399 37.27 12.05 9.69
C THR A 399 35.83 11.88 10.16
N GLU A 400 34.89 12.67 9.64
CA GLU A 400 33.46 12.53 9.98
C GLU A 400 32.85 11.26 9.38
N VAL A 401 33.11 10.97 8.10
CA VAL A 401 32.65 9.72 7.43
C VAL A 401 33.14 8.52 8.23
N GLN A 402 34.41 8.57 8.62
CA GLN A 402 35.03 7.59 9.49
C GLN A 402 34.27 7.55 10.82
N ALA A 403 34.22 8.61 11.61
CA ALA A 403 33.56 8.62 12.92
C ALA A 403 32.12 8.08 12.92
N GLN A 404 31.36 8.33 11.86
CA GLN A 404 29.97 7.88 11.71
C GLN A 404 29.85 6.42 11.23
N ALA A 405 30.83 5.90 10.49
CA ALA A 405 30.79 4.54 9.97
C ALA A 405 31.15 3.52 11.07
N GLY A 406 30.15 2.77 11.54
CA GLY A 406 30.32 1.75 12.59
C GLY A 406 29.99 2.20 14.01
N THR A 407 29.15 3.21 14.18
CA THR A 407 28.49 3.48 15.47
C THR A 407 27.35 2.46 15.69
N ASP A 408 27.06 2.13 16.95
CA ASP A 408 25.95 1.23 17.30
C ASP A 408 24.56 1.85 16.99
N ASP A 409 24.50 3.15 16.71
CA ASP A 409 23.30 3.87 16.27
C ASP A 409 22.98 3.69 14.77
N GLU A 410 23.87 3.06 14.02
CA GLU A 410 23.74 2.90 12.57
C GLU A 410 22.87 1.69 12.21
N LEU A 411 21.84 1.90 11.38
CA LEU A 411 20.98 0.83 10.86
C LEU A 411 21.83 -0.21 10.10
N ASP A 412 21.89 -1.44 10.60
CA ASP A 412 22.50 -2.53 9.85
C ASP A 412 21.58 -2.99 8.70
N LEU A 413 21.92 -2.63 7.46
CA LEU A 413 21.07 -2.91 6.30
C LEU A 413 20.86 -4.41 6.07
N THR A 414 21.75 -5.28 6.55
CA THR A 414 21.55 -6.74 6.45
C THR A 414 20.47 -7.26 7.38
N LYS A 415 19.95 -6.41 8.28
CA LYS A 415 18.86 -6.71 9.20
C LYS A 415 17.58 -5.94 8.86
N ALA A 416 17.54 -5.31 7.69
CA ALA A 416 16.38 -4.56 7.21
C ALA A 416 15.78 -5.21 5.97
N VAL A 417 14.45 -5.18 5.90
CA VAL A 417 13.67 -5.55 4.73
C VAL A 417 12.80 -4.35 4.36
N TYR A 418 12.84 -3.96 3.09
CA TYR A 418 11.95 -2.95 2.52
C TYR A 418 11.01 -3.64 1.55
N ASP A 419 9.78 -3.94 1.99
CA ASP A 419 8.76 -4.52 1.15
C ASP A 419 8.13 -3.44 0.26
N LEU A 420 8.48 -3.46 -1.04
CA LEU A 420 7.96 -2.54 -2.05
C LEU A 420 6.66 -3.09 -2.62
N PHE A 421 5.53 -2.62 -2.13
CA PHE A 421 4.21 -3.12 -2.49
C PHE A 421 3.50 -2.20 -3.48
N PHE A 422 3.13 -2.74 -4.63
CA PHE A 422 2.51 -1.98 -5.72
C PHE A 422 1.04 -2.36 -5.93
N THR A 423 0.22 -1.34 -6.19
CA THR A 423 -1.16 -1.54 -6.66
C THR A 423 -1.46 -0.65 -7.85
N THR A 424 -2.17 -1.17 -8.85
CA THR A 424 -2.48 -0.46 -10.11
C THR A 424 -3.95 -0.05 -10.20
N GLY A 425 -4.74 -0.41 -9.20
CA GLY A 425 -6.16 -0.13 -9.08
C GLY A 425 -6.59 -0.22 -7.61
N PRO A 426 -7.89 -0.02 -7.33
CA PRO A 426 -8.42 -0.33 -6.01
C PRO A 426 -8.28 -1.83 -5.72
N MET A 427 -8.38 -2.24 -4.45
CA MET A 427 -8.47 -3.64 -4.05
C MET A 427 -9.88 -3.94 -3.53
N ALA A 428 -10.62 -4.76 -4.27
CA ALA A 428 -12.01 -5.06 -3.96
C ALA A 428 -12.11 -6.04 -2.78
N ALA A 429 -12.79 -5.61 -1.70
CA ALA A 429 -13.00 -6.41 -0.51
C ALA A 429 -13.84 -7.69 -0.74
N VAL A 430 -14.46 -7.82 -1.92
CA VAL A 430 -15.22 -8.99 -2.39
C VAL A 430 -14.34 -10.25 -2.49
N HIS A 431 -13.03 -10.09 -2.63
CA HIS A 431 -12.08 -11.20 -2.73
C HIS A 431 -11.65 -11.77 -1.38
N LEU A 432 -11.93 -11.06 -0.27
CA LEU A 432 -11.57 -11.52 1.06
C LEU A 432 -12.46 -12.71 1.48
N PRO A 433 -11.89 -13.71 2.19
CA PRO A 433 -12.69 -14.78 2.77
C PRO A 433 -13.67 -14.22 3.81
N ASN A 434 -14.77 -14.94 4.07
CA ASN A 434 -15.64 -14.60 5.18
C ASN A 434 -14.90 -14.80 6.51
N ALA A 435 -15.23 -14.00 7.53
CA ALA A 435 -14.57 -14.11 8.85
C ALA A 435 -14.72 -15.52 9.48
N SER A 436 -15.78 -16.25 9.14
CA SER A 436 -16.02 -17.64 9.55
C SER A 436 -15.21 -18.69 8.77
N GLU A 437 -14.68 -18.32 7.61
CA GLU A 437 -13.89 -19.19 6.73
C GLU A 437 -12.39 -19.11 7.01
N VAL A 438 -11.94 -18.13 7.79
CA VAL A 438 -10.55 -18.02 8.24
C VAL A 438 -10.30 -19.08 9.32
N PRO A 439 -9.47 -20.11 9.07
CA PRO A 439 -9.17 -21.12 10.08
C PRO A 439 -8.51 -20.47 11.30
N ALA A 440 -8.82 -20.96 12.49
CA ALA A 440 -8.08 -20.57 13.68
C ALA A 440 -6.62 -21.01 13.50
N ALA A 441 -5.70 -20.05 13.68
CA ALA A 441 -4.27 -20.25 13.71
C ALA A 441 -3.84 -21.52 14.48
N SER A 442 -3.23 -22.51 13.80
CA SER A 442 -2.45 -23.53 14.52
C SER A 442 -1.07 -22.96 14.81
N GLY A 443 -0.70 -22.80 16.08
CA GLY A 443 0.54 -22.15 16.52
C GLY A 443 1.86 -22.86 16.19
N ASP A 444 1.86 -23.89 15.33
CA ASP A 444 2.99 -24.77 15.06
C ASP A 444 3.65 -24.57 13.67
N GLU A 445 3.09 -23.77 12.76
CA GLU A 445 3.69 -23.53 11.44
C GLU A 445 4.78 -22.43 11.45
N PRO A 446 5.92 -22.63 10.72
CA PRO A 446 6.91 -21.58 10.50
C PRO A 446 6.27 -20.34 9.86
N GLN A 447 6.49 -19.16 10.45
CA GLN A 447 5.92 -17.93 9.94
C GLN A 447 6.71 -17.39 8.75
N ASP A 448 6.04 -17.23 7.60
CA ASP A 448 6.59 -16.52 6.45
C ASP A 448 6.43 -15.01 6.65
N VAL A 449 7.55 -14.34 6.92
CA VAL A 449 7.61 -12.89 7.15
C VAL A 449 7.17 -12.11 5.92
N LEU A 450 7.52 -12.56 4.70
CA LEU A 450 7.13 -11.87 3.47
C LEU A 450 5.61 -11.99 3.24
N ALA A 451 5.05 -13.17 3.50
CA ALA A 451 3.60 -13.35 3.46
C ALA A 451 2.88 -12.46 4.48
N ALA A 452 3.42 -12.32 5.70
CA ALA A 452 2.86 -11.43 6.72
C ALA A 452 2.92 -9.95 6.31
N LEU A 453 4.04 -9.50 5.73
CA LEU A 453 4.20 -8.13 5.20
C LEU A 453 3.23 -7.86 4.04
N ARG A 454 3.08 -8.81 3.13
CA ARG A 454 2.09 -8.73 2.05
C ARG A 454 0.67 -8.63 2.58
N GLN A 455 0.29 -9.47 3.54
CA GLN A 455 -1.04 -9.42 4.17
C GLN A 455 -1.28 -8.09 4.88
N PHE A 456 -0.25 -7.55 5.53
CA PHE A 456 -0.31 -6.23 6.16
C PHE A 456 -0.56 -5.12 5.14
N ASN A 457 0.24 -5.07 4.06
CA ASN A 457 0.07 -4.10 2.97
C ASN A 457 -1.30 -4.22 2.29
N LEU A 458 -1.75 -5.44 1.98
CA LEU A 458 -3.08 -5.71 1.41
C LEU A 458 -4.18 -5.26 2.35
N GLY A 459 -4.06 -5.56 3.64
CA GLY A 459 -5.04 -5.16 4.65
C GLY A 459 -5.20 -3.64 4.71
N PHE A 460 -4.10 -2.90 4.69
CA PHE A 460 -4.14 -1.44 4.66
C PHE A 460 -4.81 -0.91 3.39
N VAL A 461 -4.38 -1.38 2.20
CA VAL A 461 -4.95 -0.93 0.92
C VAL A 461 -6.44 -1.22 0.83
N ILE A 462 -6.88 -2.42 1.22
CA ILE A 462 -8.31 -2.77 1.17
C ILE A 462 -9.10 -1.89 2.14
N ALA A 463 -8.57 -1.61 3.34
CA ALA A 463 -9.23 -0.69 4.28
C ALA A 463 -9.38 0.71 3.67
N SER A 464 -8.30 1.26 3.10
CA SER A 464 -8.27 2.57 2.45
C SER A 464 -9.23 2.63 1.24
N ASP A 465 -9.18 1.66 0.33
CA ASP A 465 -10.01 1.67 -0.88
C ASP A 465 -11.48 1.47 -0.54
N LYS A 466 -11.79 0.54 0.38
CA LYS A 466 -13.17 0.36 0.87
C LYS A 466 -13.67 1.66 1.51
N ALA A 467 -12.80 2.40 2.19
CA ALA A 467 -13.15 3.62 2.89
C ALA A 467 -13.40 4.83 1.99
N LEU A 468 -12.61 4.97 0.92
CA LEU A 468 -12.44 6.23 0.22
C LEU A 468 -12.83 6.16 -1.26
N ARG A 469 -13.04 4.96 -1.83
CA ARG A 469 -13.34 4.80 -3.27
C ARG A 469 -14.59 5.55 -3.72
N LYS A 470 -15.63 5.60 -2.89
CA LYS A 470 -16.86 6.34 -3.15
C LYS A 470 -17.29 7.07 -1.88
N LEU A 471 -17.50 8.37 -1.99
CA LEU A 471 -18.02 9.21 -0.91
C LEU A 471 -19.34 9.82 -1.36
N ASP A 472 -20.41 9.49 -0.64
CA ASP A 472 -21.71 10.12 -0.79
C ASP A 472 -21.77 11.33 0.15
N LEU A 473 -21.60 12.53 -0.40
CA LEU A 473 -21.59 13.79 0.35
C LEU A 473 -22.98 14.46 0.33
N PRO A 474 -23.29 15.34 1.30
CA PRO A 474 -24.58 16.03 1.37
C PRO A 474 -24.95 16.74 0.07
N GLY A 475 -26.25 16.70 -0.29
CA GLY A 475 -26.78 17.35 -1.50
C GLY A 475 -26.51 16.58 -2.79
N ASP A 476 -26.69 15.26 -2.79
CA ASP A 476 -26.51 14.34 -3.93
C ASP A 476 -25.11 14.38 -4.57
N ASN A 477 -24.10 14.63 -3.75
CA ASN A 477 -22.74 14.88 -4.20
C ASN A 477 -21.89 13.60 -4.11
N VAL A 478 -21.91 12.79 -5.16
CA VAL A 478 -21.10 11.57 -5.24
C VAL A 478 -19.70 11.87 -5.76
N VAL A 479 -18.69 11.54 -4.96
CA VAL A 479 -17.27 11.64 -5.33
C VAL A 479 -16.69 10.25 -5.47
N LEU A 480 -15.96 10.00 -6.56
CA LEU A 480 -15.23 8.76 -6.79
C LEU A 480 -13.72 8.99 -6.68
N PHE A 481 -13.03 8.05 -6.05
CA PHE A 481 -11.58 7.96 -6.04
C PHE A 481 -11.10 6.63 -6.63
N TYR A 482 -10.16 6.68 -7.57
CA TYR A 482 -9.49 5.48 -8.07
C TYR A 482 -8.07 5.79 -8.54
N PRO A 483 -7.13 4.82 -8.47
CA PRO A 483 -5.80 4.98 -9.06
C PRO A 483 -5.87 4.99 -10.59
N ASP A 484 -5.27 6.03 -11.19
CA ASP A 484 -5.03 6.18 -12.63
C ASP A 484 -3.53 6.06 -12.99
N SER A 485 -2.73 5.62 -12.01
CA SER A 485 -1.33 5.24 -12.12
C SER A 485 -0.95 4.36 -10.93
N PRO A 486 0.19 3.65 -10.98
CA PRO A 486 0.57 2.77 -9.89
C PRO A 486 0.80 3.53 -8.57
N ARG A 487 0.30 2.94 -7.49
CA ARG A 487 0.59 3.31 -6.10
C ARG A 487 1.76 2.47 -5.58
N LEU A 488 2.49 3.03 -4.63
CA LEU A 488 3.61 2.39 -3.94
C LEU A 488 3.48 2.62 -2.44
N GLN A 489 3.44 1.51 -1.71
CA GLN A 489 3.56 1.44 -0.27
C GLN A 489 4.86 0.72 0.06
N ILE A 490 5.57 1.21 1.08
CA ILE A 490 6.81 0.58 1.53
C ILE A 490 6.63 0.19 2.99
N THR A 491 6.68 -1.10 3.28
CA THR A 491 6.76 -1.55 4.67
C THR A 491 8.21 -1.87 5.00
N GLU A 492 8.77 -1.17 6.00
CA GLU A 492 10.09 -1.45 6.54
C GLU A 492 9.95 -2.34 7.77
N LEU A 493 10.70 -3.44 7.78
CA LEU A 493 10.98 -4.22 8.98
C LEU A 493 12.48 -4.24 9.21
N SER A 494 12.96 -3.55 10.25
CA SER A 494 14.35 -3.59 10.68
C SER A 494 14.49 -4.23 12.07
N ASN A 495 15.37 -5.22 12.16
CA ASN A 495 15.63 -5.99 13.37
C ASN A 495 17.06 -5.75 13.88
N ASP A 496 17.37 -4.52 14.27
CA ASP A 496 18.64 -4.19 14.92
C ASP A 496 18.50 -4.29 16.45
N PRO A 497 19.43 -4.95 17.18
CA PRO A 497 19.44 -4.98 18.64
C PRO A 497 19.40 -3.60 19.31
N ALA A 498 19.92 -2.56 18.65
CA ALA A 498 19.87 -1.18 19.15
C ALA A 498 18.52 -0.50 18.83
N ARG A 499 17.89 -0.83 17.70
CA ARG A 499 16.63 -0.22 17.23
C ARG A 499 15.84 -1.19 16.34
N GLN A 500 14.69 -1.64 16.83
CA GLN A 500 13.72 -2.33 15.99
C GLN A 500 12.71 -1.33 15.44
N ARG A 501 12.47 -1.38 14.13
CA ARG A 501 11.47 -0.53 13.48
C ARG A 501 10.52 -1.39 12.66
N PHE A 502 9.25 -1.04 12.78
CA PHE A 502 8.23 -1.45 11.82
C PHE A 502 7.53 -0.19 11.34
N VAL A 503 7.60 0.07 10.04
CA VAL A 503 7.12 1.32 9.44
C VAL A 503 6.28 1.00 8.21
N LEU A 504 5.07 1.55 8.14
CA LEU A 504 4.32 1.69 6.91
C LEU A 504 4.60 3.07 6.32
N ASP A 505 5.00 3.16 5.06
CA ASP A 505 5.26 4.41 4.34
C ASP A 505 4.42 4.47 3.06
N LEU A 506 3.39 5.33 3.05
CA LEU A 506 2.59 5.63 1.87
C LEU A 506 3.38 6.51 0.89
N ARG A 507 4.46 5.97 0.35
CA ARG A 507 5.43 6.68 -0.50
C ARG A 507 4.75 7.34 -1.70
N ARG A 508 3.74 6.67 -2.27
CA ARG A 508 2.89 7.18 -3.33
C ARG A 508 1.49 6.55 -3.27
N ASP A 509 0.53 7.30 -2.72
CA ASP A 509 -0.88 6.90 -2.64
C ASP A 509 -1.78 7.81 -3.51
N GLN A 510 -1.36 8.07 -4.75
CA GLN A 510 -2.09 8.98 -5.63
C GLN A 510 -3.40 8.35 -6.13
N ALA A 511 -4.51 9.07 -5.94
CA ALA A 511 -5.81 8.73 -6.50
C ALA A 511 -6.38 9.91 -7.33
N ARG A 512 -7.02 9.57 -8.45
CA ARG A 512 -7.83 10.50 -9.24
C ARG A 512 -9.15 10.71 -8.51
N ILE A 513 -9.60 11.96 -8.45
CA ILE A 513 -10.94 12.31 -7.96
C ILE A 513 -11.87 12.58 -9.14
N VAL A 514 -13.09 12.07 -9.13
CA VAL A 514 -14.07 12.32 -10.20
C VAL A 514 -15.44 12.65 -9.61
N MET A 515 -16.12 13.61 -10.24
CA MET A 515 -17.43 14.11 -9.84
C MET A 515 -18.30 14.25 -11.08
N ARG A 516 -19.60 13.94 -10.97
CA ARG A 516 -20.57 14.13 -12.06
C ARG A 516 -20.70 15.60 -12.43
N ASP A 517 -20.65 16.48 -11.42
CA ASP A 517 -20.53 17.94 -11.58
C ASP A 517 -19.20 18.42 -10.95
N PRO A 518 -18.15 18.66 -11.76
CA PRO A 518 -16.83 19.06 -11.28
C PRO A 518 -16.85 20.42 -10.57
N ARG A 519 -16.70 20.41 -9.24
CA ARG A 519 -16.57 21.62 -8.40
C ARG A 519 -15.18 21.68 -7.78
N PRO A 520 -14.26 22.56 -8.26
CA PRO A 520 -12.89 22.63 -7.78
C PRO A 520 -12.74 22.79 -6.26
N THR A 521 -13.54 23.66 -5.64
CA THR A 521 -13.50 23.88 -4.18
C THR A 521 -13.87 22.62 -3.40
N LEU A 522 -14.95 21.94 -3.79
CA LEU A 522 -15.34 20.69 -3.14
C LEU A 522 -14.27 19.61 -3.36
N ALA A 523 -13.79 19.44 -4.59
CA ALA A 523 -12.74 18.47 -4.91
C ALA A 523 -11.44 18.71 -4.11
N PHE A 524 -11.02 19.97 -3.97
CA PHE A 524 -9.86 20.37 -3.18
C PHE A 524 -9.99 19.95 -1.72
N HIS A 525 -11.11 20.29 -1.08
CA HIS A 525 -11.36 19.92 0.31
C HIS A 525 -11.54 18.41 0.49
N THR A 526 -12.16 17.71 -0.46
CA THR A 526 -12.30 16.25 -0.40
C THR A 526 -10.95 15.54 -0.56
N ARG A 527 -10.01 16.08 -1.34
CA ARG A 527 -8.62 15.55 -1.40
C ARG A 527 -7.87 15.77 -0.09
N ILE A 528 -8.08 16.91 0.58
CA ILE A 528 -7.51 17.13 1.93
C ILE A 528 -8.10 16.13 2.91
N PHE A 529 -9.42 15.95 2.90
CA PHE A 529 -10.11 14.97 3.73
C PHE A 529 -9.55 13.56 3.51
N ARG A 530 -9.41 13.13 2.24
CA ARG A 530 -8.79 11.85 1.89
C ARG A 530 -7.40 11.72 2.52
N GLY A 531 -6.52 12.70 2.34
CA GLY A 531 -5.16 12.67 2.89
C GLY A 531 -5.11 12.58 4.42
N VAL A 532 -6.03 13.27 5.11
CA VAL A 532 -6.17 13.17 6.56
C VAL A 532 -6.68 11.80 7.01
N VAL A 533 -7.64 11.22 6.27
CA VAL A 533 -8.11 9.85 6.52
C VAL A 533 -6.98 8.86 6.33
N GLU A 534 -6.21 8.90 5.23
CA GLU A 534 -5.07 7.99 5.00
C GLU A 534 -4.03 8.08 6.13
N GLY A 535 -3.59 9.30 6.49
CA GLY A 535 -2.58 9.48 7.54
C GLY A 535 -3.06 9.12 8.95
N THR A 536 -4.37 9.16 9.21
CA THR A 536 -4.96 8.71 10.48
C THR A 536 -5.25 7.22 10.46
N LEU A 537 -5.67 6.67 9.31
CA LEU A 537 -5.90 5.25 9.10
C LEU A 537 -4.60 4.48 9.32
N GLU A 538 -3.49 4.96 8.75
CA GLU A 538 -2.16 4.38 8.94
C GLU A 538 -1.81 4.22 10.42
N ARG A 539 -2.09 5.24 11.25
CA ARG A 539 -1.91 5.18 12.70
C ARG A 539 -2.77 4.10 13.34
N THR A 540 -4.07 4.15 13.09
CA THR A 540 -5.03 3.25 13.75
C THR A 540 -4.86 1.79 13.31
N PHE A 541 -4.49 1.57 12.05
CA PHE A 541 -4.16 0.28 11.51
C PHE A 541 -2.90 -0.29 12.17
N MET A 542 -1.87 0.54 12.34
CA MET A 542 -0.66 0.20 13.09
C MET A 542 -0.95 -0.10 14.57
N ASP A 543 -1.79 0.70 15.23
CA ASP A 543 -2.12 0.47 16.64
C ASP A 543 -2.95 -0.79 16.84
N LEU A 544 -3.87 -1.12 15.93
CA LEU A 544 -4.60 -2.40 15.93
C LEU A 544 -3.66 -3.59 15.79
N LEU A 545 -2.71 -3.51 14.85
CA LEU A 545 -1.68 -4.52 14.64
C LEU A 545 -0.85 -4.73 15.91
N LEU A 546 -0.37 -3.63 16.49
CA LEU A 546 0.57 -3.66 17.61
C LEU A 546 -0.12 -3.93 18.95
N ALA A 547 -1.41 -3.66 19.11
CA ALA A 547 -2.15 -3.94 20.34
C ALA A 547 -2.01 -5.41 20.75
N GLU A 548 -2.14 -6.32 19.79
CA GLU A 548 -2.01 -7.75 20.05
C GLU A 548 -0.57 -8.15 20.39
N TRP A 549 0.41 -7.54 19.72
CA TRP A 549 1.84 -7.74 19.98
C TRP A 549 2.24 -7.20 21.35
N ARG A 550 1.66 -6.07 21.78
CA ARG A 550 1.86 -5.46 23.12
C ARG A 550 1.39 -6.40 24.23
N HIS A 551 0.24 -7.04 24.07
CA HIS A 551 -0.30 -7.97 25.08
C HIS A 551 0.55 -9.24 25.24
N LYS A 552 1.19 -9.73 24.17
CA LYS A 552 1.96 -10.98 24.18
C LYS A 552 3.46 -10.80 24.45
N SER A 553 4.06 -9.65 24.12
CA SER A 553 5.52 -9.46 24.14
C SER A 553 6.04 -8.21 24.87
N GLY A 554 5.14 -7.38 25.43
CA GLY A 554 5.46 -6.35 26.44
C GLY A 554 6.41 -5.22 26.01
N GLY A 555 6.72 -5.04 24.71
CA GLY A 555 7.86 -4.21 24.31
C GLY A 555 7.65 -3.17 23.20
N TRP A 556 6.56 -3.18 22.44
CA TRP A 556 6.36 -2.20 21.37
C TRP A 556 5.60 -0.96 21.86
N GLY A 557 6.19 0.23 21.67
CA GLY A 557 5.54 1.50 21.99
C GLY A 557 4.28 1.76 21.15
N PRO A 558 3.47 2.78 21.50
CA PRO A 558 2.44 3.33 20.62
C PRO A 558 3.01 3.64 19.23
N GLY A 559 2.26 3.39 18.15
CA GLY A 559 2.68 3.82 16.82
C GLY A 559 2.84 5.33 16.80
N ILE A 560 3.98 5.83 16.31
CA ILE A 560 4.27 7.25 16.16
C ILE A 560 4.00 7.66 14.73
N GLY A 561 3.06 8.57 14.52
CA GLY A 561 2.92 9.28 13.26
C GLY A 561 2.25 10.64 13.42
N THR A 562 1.95 11.26 12.28
CA THR A 562 1.52 12.67 12.25
C THR A 562 0.26 12.89 13.07
N SER A 563 -0.77 12.05 12.91
CA SER A 563 -2.02 12.19 13.67
C SER A 563 -1.80 12.09 15.19
N SER A 564 -0.93 11.19 15.69
CA SER A 564 -0.60 11.12 17.13
C SER A 564 0.13 12.36 17.64
N LEU A 565 0.98 12.98 16.81
CA LEU A 565 1.72 14.18 17.17
C LEU A 565 0.80 15.39 17.22
N PHE A 566 -0.18 15.50 16.31
CA PHE A 566 -1.20 16.54 16.33
C PHE A 566 -2.21 16.36 17.48
N GLU A 567 -2.53 15.13 17.88
CA GLU A 567 -3.27 14.86 19.10
C GLU A 567 -2.56 15.44 20.32
N ARG A 568 -1.25 15.15 20.43
CA ARG A 568 -0.42 15.66 21.51
C ARG A 568 -0.24 17.18 21.47
N THR A 569 -0.09 17.74 20.28
CA THR A 569 -0.04 19.20 20.05
C THR A 569 -1.27 19.88 20.63
N ARG A 570 -2.46 19.32 20.38
CA ARG A 570 -3.71 19.82 20.97
C ARG A 570 -3.74 19.63 22.49
N ALA A 571 -3.31 18.48 23.01
CA ALA A 571 -3.31 18.17 24.43
C ALA A 571 -2.36 19.08 25.24
N GLU A 572 -1.19 19.43 24.68
CA GLU A 572 -0.22 20.35 25.27
C GLU A 572 -0.48 21.83 24.94
N ALA A 573 -1.59 22.14 24.24
CA ALA A 573 -1.95 23.48 23.79
C ALA A 573 -0.84 24.20 23.00
N VAL A 574 -0.07 23.45 22.21
CA VAL A 574 0.97 23.98 21.32
C VAL A 574 0.32 24.63 20.10
N THR A 575 0.77 25.84 19.74
CA THR A 575 0.23 26.54 18.57
C THR A 575 0.62 25.80 17.30
N THR A 576 -0.29 25.78 16.34
CA THR A 576 0.00 25.29 14.97
C THR A 576 0.04 26.46 14.01
N VAL A 577 0.90 26.35 13.01
CA VAL A 577 1.17 27.39 12.02
C VAL A 577 0.91 26.86 10.62
N LEU A 578 0.42 27.74 9.75
CA LEU A 578 0.38 27.54 8.30
C LEU A 578 1.65 28.15 7.70
N LEU A 579 2.40 27.35 6.96
CA LEU A 579 3.59 27.76 6.23
C LEU A 579 3.31 27.67 4.75
N ASP A 580 3.53 28.78 4.07
CA ASP A 580 3.05 28.96 2.72
C ASP A 580 3.96 29.93 1.96
N GLY A 581 4.52 29.44 0.86
CA GLY A 581 5.55 30.12 0.09
C GLY A 581 6.97 29.71 0.50
N ALA A 582 7.90 29.81 -0.46
CA ALA A 582 9.28 29.31 -0.36
C ALA A 582 10.09 29.91 0.81
N HIS A 583 9.72 31.09 1.30
CA HIS A 583 10.41 31.79 2.38
C HIS A 583 9.72 31.69 3.74
N ALA A 584 8.60 30.97 3.84
CA ALA A 584 7.95 30.75 5.13
C ALA A 584 8.85 29.90 6.05
N ARG A 585 8.85 30.22 7.35
CA ARG A 585 9.67 29.57 8.37
C ARG A 585 8.82 29.28 9.60
N VAL A 586 9.13 28.20 10.30
CA VAL A 586 8.49 27.91 11.59
C VAL A 586 8.92 29.00 12.58
N PRO A 587 8.01 29.65 13.31
CA PRO A 587 8.39 30.60 14.35
C PRO A 587 9.12 29.88 15.49
N GLY A 588 10.31 30.35 15.88
CA GLY A 588 11.05 29.76 17.01
C GLY A 588 11.59 28.35 16.72
N ASP A 589 12.16 28.14 15.54
CA ASP A 589 12.59 26.82 15.03
C ASP A 589 13.79 26.17 15.75
N GLY A 590 14.35 26.81 16.78
CA GLY A 590 15.57 26.37 17.46
C GLY A 590 15.50 25.00 18.15
N ASP A 591 14.29 24.53 18.49
CA ASP A 591 14.08 23.22 19.13
C ASP A 591 13.74 22.10 18.13
N ILE A 592 13.66 22.40 16.84
CA ILE A 592 13.31 21.44 15.78
C ILE A 592 14.61 20.90 15.15
N PRO A 593 14.74 19.57 14.94
CA PRO A 593 15.89 19.00 14.27
C PRO A 593 16.16 19.65 12.89
N GLU A 594 17.41 20.05 12.63
CA GLU A 594 17.77 20.78 11.39
C GLU A 594 17.35 20.04 10.11
N ASP A 595 17.49 18.71 10.10
CA ASP A 595 17.12 17.89 8.94
C ASP A 595 15.61 17.90 8.69
N ALA A 596 14.79 17.94 9.75
CA ALA A 596 13.34 18.05 9.62
C ALA A 596 12.96 19.41 9.01
N LEU A 597 13.60 20.50 9.47
CA LEU A 597 13.41 21.84 8.90
C LEU A 597 13.83 21.88 7.43
N ALA A 598 14.97 21.28 7.08
CA ALA A 598 15.45 21.24 5.70
C ALA A 598 14.48 20.48 4.76
N ARG A 599 13.87 19.39 5.23
CA ARG A 599 12.83 18.64 4.48
C ARG A 599 11.54 19.46 4.32
N LEU A 600 11.10 20.12 5.39
CA LEU A 600 9.93 21.00 5.38
C LEU A 600 10.15 22.16 4.39
N TYR A 601 11.25 22.88 4.50
CA TYR A 601 11.54 24.04 3.65
C TYR A 601 11.75 23.66 2.19
N ARG A 602 12.34 22.50 1.90
CA ARG A 602 12.38 21.96 0.52
C ARG A 602 10.99 21.72 -0.05
N SER A 603 10.03 21.28 0.78
CA SER A 603 8.64 21.12 0.35
C SER A 603 8.00 22.48 0.03
N LEU A 604 8.24 23.50 0.85
CA LEU A 604 7.73 24.86 0.60
C LEU A 604 8.34 25.49 -0.67
N GLU A 605 9.63 25.27 -0.92
CA GLU A 605 10.31 25.66 -2.16
C GLU A 605 9.70 24.97 -3.39
N GLY A 606 9.22 23.74 -3.23
CA GLY A 606 8.48 22.98 -4.24
C GLY A 606 7.05 23.48 -4.49
N GLY A 607 6.59 24.52 -3.78
CA GLY A 607 5.25 25.09 -3.92
C GLY A 607 4.17 24.39 -3.08
N TYR A 608 4.57 23.51 -2.16
CA TYR A 608 3.65 22.92 -1.20
C TYR A 608 3.37 23.88 -0.04
N ILE A 609 2.21 23.69 0.59
CA ILE A 609 1.80 24.32 1.84
C ILE A 609 2.07 23.31 2.97
N ALA A 610 2.41 23.79 4.16
CA ALA A 610 2.55 22.94 5.34
C ALA A 610 1.73 23.46 6.53
N VAL A 611 1.10 22.55 7.26
CA VAL A 611 0.54 22.82 8.60
C VAL A 611 1.36 22.04 9.61
N ALA A 612 1.96 22.73 10.58
CA ALA A 612 2.91 22.14 11.53
C ALA A 612 2.73 22.75 12.94
N PRO A 613 3.14 22.07 14.02
CA PRO A 613 3.30 22.71 15.33
C PRO A 613 4.42 23.76 15.28
N GLU A 614 4.39 24.76 16.17
CA GLU A 614 5.42 25.82 16.24
C GLU A 614 6.76 25.33 16.82
N ARG A 615 6.78 24.16 17.46
CA ARG A 615 7.98 23.53 18.04
C ARG A 615 7.90 22.02 17.95
N ALA A 616 9.04 21.35 18.12
CA ALA A 616 9.05 19.90 18.31
C ALA A 616 8.37 19.52 19.64
N LEU A 617 7.77 18.33 19.67
CA LEU A 617 7.16 17.77 20.87
C LEU A 617 7.98 16.61 21.37
N ALA A 618 8.12 16.48 22.68
CA ALA A 618 8.70 15.27 23.26
C ALA A 618 7.83 14.07 22.87
N PHE A 619 8.41 12.99 22.36
CA PHE A 619 7.69 11.74 22.13
C PHE A 619 8.66 10.58 22.36
N GLY A 620 8.51 9.87 23.50
CA GLY A 620 9.55 8.96 23.98
C GLY A 620 10.82 9.74 24.39
N ALA A 621 11.99 9.21 24.03
CA ALA A 621 13.29 9.78 24.41
C ALA A 621 13.79 10.92 23.50
N LYS A 622 13.15 11.13 22.33
CA LYS A 622 13.60 12.12 21.33
C LYS A 622 12.51 13.17 21.05
N PRO A 623 12.87 14.44 20.80
CA PRO A 623 11.93 15.41 20.25
C PRO A 623 11.52 14.97 18.84
N ARG A 624 10.22 14.98 18.56
CA ARG A 624 9.65 14.64 17.26
C ARG A 624 8.95 15.84 16.65
N PHE A 625 8.97 15.90 15.33
CA PHE A 625 8.30 16.93 14.55
C PHE A 625 7.52 16.30 13.39
N ALA A 626 6.39 16.89 13.01
CA ALA A 626 5.56 16.41 11.90
C ALA A 626 4.77 17.55 11.28
N TRP A 627 4.37 17.40 10.03
CA TRP A 627 3.52 18.36 9.33
C TRP A 627 2.61 17.68 8.32
N TRP A 628 1.47 18.31 8.05
CA TRP A 628 0.65 17.99 6.89
C TRP A 628 1.20 18.77 5.70
N ARG A 629 1.65 18.07 4.65
CA ARG A 629 2.06 18.68 3.38
C ARG A 629 0.87 18.68 2.43
N ILE A 630 0.51 19.85 1.90
CA ILE A 630 -0.66 20.06 1.06
C ILE A 630 -0.21 20.65 -0.28
N ASP A 631 -0.62 20.07 -1.39
CA ASP A 631 -0.52 20.71 -2.70
C ASP A 631 -1.54 21.86 -2.77
N GLY A 632 -1.05 23.10 -2.83
CA GLY A 632 -1.89 24.29 -2.86
C GLY A 632 -2.78 24.41 -4.10
N LYS A 633 -2.53 23.63 -5.17
CA LYS A 633 -3.37 23.61 -6.37
C LYS A 633 -4.46 22.54 -6.29
N SER A 634 -4.06 21.31 -5.96
CA SER A 634 -4.95 20.14 -6.02
C SER A 634 -5.63 19.83 -4.70
N GLY A 635 -5.03 20.18 -3.56
CA GLY A 635 -5.48 19.73 -2.24
C GLY A 635 -4.98 18.33 -1.88
N GLU A 636 -4.09 17.72 -2.70
CA GLU A 636 -3.41 16.48 -2.33
C GLU A 636 -2.65 16.70 -1.02
N THR A 637 -3.04 15.96 0.01
CA THR A 637 -2.51 16.09 1.37
C THR A 637 -1.84 14.79 1.79
N ILE A 638 -0.66 14.89 2.39
CA ILE A 638 0.01 13.74 3.00
C ILE A 638 0.52 14.10 4.41
N ALA A 639 0.59 13.08 5.26
CA ALA A 639 1.26 13.13 6.55
C ALA A 639 2.79 13.01 6.35
N VAL A 640 3.58 13.84 7.04
CA VAL A 640 5.05 13.79 6.97
C VAL A 640 5.65 13.90 8.37
N MET A 641 6.58 13.01 8.69
CA MET A 641 7.34 13.02 9.94
C MET A 641 8.74 13.63 9.73
N ASP A 642 9.41 13.95 10.83
CA ASP A 642 10.77 14.50 10.91
C ASP A 642 11.85 13.70 10.16
N ASP A 643 11.71 12.38 10.10
CA ASP A 643 12.59 11.50 9.33
C ASP A 643 12.32 11.51 7.81
N GLY A 644 11.34 12.30 7.34
CA GLY A 644 11.02 12.45 5.92
C GLY A 644 10.25 11.27 5.33
N LEU A 645 9.88 10.31 6.17
CA LEU A 645 8.93 9.29 5.81
C LEU A 645 7.52 9.87 5.80
N HIS A 646 6.58 9.12 5.24
CA HIS A 646 5.16 9.38 5.42
C HIS A 646 4.53 8.42 6.45
N PRO A 647 5.15 8.08 7.62
CA PRO A 647 4.77 6.87 8.31
C PRO A 647 3.95 7.06 9.58
N ASN A 648 3.42 5.92 10.01
CA ASN A 648 3.30 5.54 11.39
C ASN A 648 4.28 4.39 11.63
N GLY A 649 5.21 4.59 12.55
CA GLY A 649 6.22 3.60 12.92
C GLY A 649 6.20 3.33 14.41
N ALA A 650 6.47 2.09 14.81
CA ALA A 650 6.76 1.79 16.21
C ALA A 650 8.26 1.52 16.37
N GLU A 651 8.82 2.04 17.45
CA GLU A 651 10.21 1.82 17.84
C GLU A 651 10.24 1.12 19.20
N ARG A 652 11.19 0.21 19.34
CA ARG A 652 11.52 -0.44 20.61
C ARG A 652 13.02 -0.33 20.87
N GLU A 653 13.36 0.02 22.11
CA GLU A 653 14.69 -0.23 22.68
C GLU A 653 14.66 -1.59 23.40
N GLY A 654 15.46 -2.55 22.92
CA GLY A 654 15.60 -3.87 23.53
C GLY A 654 15.65 -5.03 22.53
N GLU A 655 16.12 -6.18 23.01
CA GLU A 655 16.35 -7.38 22.20
C GLU A 655 15.03 -8.14 21.92
N VAL A 656 14.69 -8.38 20.65
CA VAL A 656 13.72 -9.43 20.25
C VAL A 656 14.46 -10.56 19.57
N VAL A 657 14.38 -11.73 20.18
CA VAL A 657 14.92 -12.97 19.63
C VAL A 657 13.89 -13.54 18.65
N VAL A 658 14.12 -13.38 17.35
CA VAL A 658 13.35 -14.08 16.31
C VAL A 658 13.94 -15.48 16.16
N VAL A 659 13.19 -16.49 16.59
CA VAL A 659 13.63 -17.89 16.57
C VAL A 659 13.13 -18.56 15.30
N VAL A 660 14.04 -19.16 14.54
CA VAL A 660 13.68 -19.97 13.37
C VAL A 660 14.18 -21.40 13.54
N ARG A 661 13.29 -22.37 13.30
CA ARG A 661 13.65 -23.79 13.19
C ARG A 661 13.83 -24.19 11.72
N PRO A 662 14.92 -24.88 11.37
CA PRO A 662 15.03 -25.54 10.07
C PRO A 662 14.10 -26.75 10.02
N THR A 663 13.37 -26.90 8.93
CA THR A 663 12.63 -28.11 8.57
C THR A 663 13.57 -29.10 7.88
N ALA A 664 13.73 -30.28 8.52
CA ALA A 664 14.35 -31.53 8.06
C ALA A 664 15.84 -31.80 8.40
N GLY A 665 16.05 -32.95 9.06
CA GLY A 665 17.30 -33.73 9.05
C GLY A 665 18.11 -33.75 10.36
N TRP A 666 18.08 -34.87 11.08
CA TRP A 666 18.98 -35.12 12.22
C TRP A 666 20.42 -35.35 11.74
N ILE A 667 21.41 -34.69 12.37
CA ILE A 667 22.67 -35.25 12.91
C ILE A 667 23.48 -34.10 13.61
N TYR A 668 23.83 -34.35 14.88
CA TYR A 668 24.52 -33.53 15.90
C TYR A 668 23.72 -32.46 16.67
N ARG A 669 23.66 -32.70 17.98
CA ARG A 669 22.96 -31.96 19.03
C ARG A 669 23.95 -31.01 19.71
N TRP A 670 23.88 -29.71 19.43
CA TRP A 670 24.38 -28.70 20.37
C TRP A 670 23.19 -28.15 21.14
N ARG A 671 23.31 -28.20 22.46
CA ARG A 671 22.31 -27.79 23.43
C ARG A 671 22.38 -26.27 23.55
N LEU A 672 21.54 -25.54 22.82
CA LEU A 672 21.21 -24.16 23.17
C LEU A 672 19.85 -24.19 23.88
N THR A 673 19.89 -23.88 25.17
CA THR A 673 18.73 -23.84 26.06
C THR A 673 18.00 -22.51 25.86
N TYR A 674 16.66 -22.57 25.90
CA TYR A 674 15.63 -21.51 25.86
C TYR A 674 15.09 -21.09 24.49
N ILE A 675 13.81 -21.44 24.24
CA ILE A 675 12.93 -20.87 23.22
C ILE A 675 11.54 -20.74 23.86
N THR A 676 11.01 -19.52 23.93
CA THR A 676 9.60 -19.20 24.25
C THR A 676 8.82 -18.85 22.98
N TYR A 677 7.55 -19.23 22.99
CA TYR A 677 6.58 -19.23 21.88
C TYR A 677 6.14 -17.82 21.43
N THR A 678 5.90 -17.63 20.12
CA THR A 678 5.23 -16.45 19.55
C THR A 678 4.07 -16.85 18.62
N ALA A 679 2.86 -16.86 19.16
CA ALA A 679 1.61 -16.85 18.40
C ALA A 679 1.32 -15.41 17.93
N GLY A 680 1.68 -15.06 16.68
CA GLY A 680 1.68 -13.64 16.24
C GLY A 680 1.12 -13.34 14.85
N VAL A 681 1.22 -14.22 13.86
CA VAL A 681 0.81 -13.90 12.47
C VAL A 681 -0.59 -14.39 12.13
N ALA A 682 -1.00 -15.56 12.61
CA ALA A 682 -2.27 -16.13 12.22
C ALA A 682 -3.50 -15.54 12.97
N ASP A 683 -3.27 -14.79 14.07
CA ASP A 683 -4.29 -13.91 14.65
C ASP A 683 -4.50 -12.62 13.81
N LEU A 684 -3.46 -12.14 13.10
CA LEU A 684 -3.54 -10.94 12.25
C LEU A 684 -4.51 -11.14 11.07
N THR A 685 -4.46 -12.30 10.43
CA THR A 685 -5.39 -12.66 9.34
C THR A 685 -6.85 -12.57 9.82
N THR A 686 -7.12 -13.06 11.04
CA THR A 686 -8.46 -13.03 11.64
C THR A 686 -8.89 -11.60 11.99
N ILE A 687 -8.00 -10.80 12.58
CA ILE A 687 -8.27 -9.39 12.93
C ILE A 687 -8.50 -8.55 11.67
N LEU A 688 -7.63 -8.70 10.66
CA LEU A 688 -7.73 -7.97 9.38
C LEU A 688 -9.03 -8.30 8.66
N VAL A 689 -9.41 -9.57 8.54
CA VAL A 689 -10.68 -9.94 7.90
C VAL A 689 -11.86 -9.40 8.69
N ARG A 690 -11.86 -9.48 10.03
CA ARG A 690 -12.94 -8.90 10.86
C ARG A 690 -13.05 -7.37 10.70
N LEU A 691 -11.93 -6.65 10.77
CA LEU A 691 -11.88 -5.20 10.55
C LEU A 691 -12.40 -4.82 9.16
N LEU A 692 -11.92 -5.50 8.11
CA LEU A 692 -12.24 -5.19 6.71
C LEU A 692 -13.66 -5.59 6.31
N THR A 693 -14.30 -6.50 7.06
CA THR A 693 -15.68 -6.94 6.82
C THR A 693 -16.70 -6.18 7.67
N ALA A 694 -16.30 -5.47 8.74
CA ALA A 694 -17.20 -4.76 9.64
C ALA A 694 -18.05 -3.67 8.92
N PRO A 695 -19.39 -3.73 8.99
CA PRO A 695 -20.28 -2.70 8.42
C PRO A 695 -20.16 -1.36 9.13
N GLU A 696 -19.86 -1.35 10.42
CA GLU A 696 -19.73 -0.14 11.25
C GLU A 696 -18.57 0.72 10.77
N PHE A 697 -17.49 0.11 10.26
CA PHE A 697 -16.37 0.84 9.65
C PHE A 697 -16.83 1.65 8.43
N GLN A 698 -17.73 1.09 7.61
CA GLN A 698 -18.28 1.76 6.44
C GLN A 698 -19.34 2.80 6.79
N GLN A 699 -20.29 2.43 7.66
CA GLN A 699 -21.30 3.36 8.14
C GLN A 699 -20.65 4.55 8.85
N PHE A 700 -19.58 4.31 9.60
CA PHE A 700 -18.75 5.33 10.22
C PHE A 700 -18.13 6.29 9.20
N LEU A 701 -17.45 5.80 8.16
CA LEU A 701 -16.80 6.67 7.18
C LEU A 701 -17.81 7.49 6.37
N ASN A 702 -18.94 6.88 6.01
CA ASN A 702 -20.07 7.58 5.42
C ASN A 702 -20.64 8.62 6.39
N ASN A 703 -20.78 8.26 7.67
CA ASN A 703 -21.23 9.16 8.73
C ASN A 703 -20.21 10.24 9.06
N VAL A 704 -18.90 10.05 8.89
CA VAL A 704 -17.88 11.10 9.06
C VAL A 704 -17.89 12.02 7.87
N GLY A 705 -18.02 11.50 6.64
CA GLY A 705 -18.31 12.31 5.46
C GLY A 705 -19.58 13.16 5.61
N ASN A 706 -20.58 12.65 6.35
CA ASN A 706 -21.86 13.32 6.61
C ASN A 706 -21.90 14.19 7.90
N ASN A 707 -21.19 13.82 8.98
CA ASN A 707 -21.20 14.45 10.32
C ASN A 707 -20.02 15.36 10.58
N VAL A 708 -18.86 15.15 9.93
CA VAL A 708 -17.97 16.27 9.66
C VAL A 708 -18.84 17.16 8.82
N ASN A 709 -19.37 18.22 9.42
CA ASN A 709 -20.19 19.23 8.73
C ASN A 709 -19.35 19.78 7.56
N VAL A 710 -19.37 19.07 6.44
CA VAL A 710 -19.17 19.56 5.08
C VAL A 710 -20.44 20.37 4.75
N ARG A 711 -20.88 21.23 5.69
CA ARG A 711 -21.37 22.55 5.31
C ARG A 711 -20.16 23.24 4.72
N ILE A 712 -19.89 22.94 3.46
CA ILE A 712 -19.22 23.89 2.59
C ILE A 712 -20.21 25.04 2.53
N ILE A 713 -20.07 25.96 3.48
CA ILE A 713 -20.68 27.27 3.34
C ILE A 713 -19.87 27.90 2.21
N LEU A 714 -20.31 27.65 0.98
CA LEU A 714 -19.91 28.47 -0.14
C LEU A 714 -20.39 29.90 0.19
N PRO A 715 -19.55 30.94 0.03
CA PRO A 715 -20.06 32.30 0.00
C PRO A 715 -21.10 32.48 -1.10
#